data_AF-A0A356KE59-F1
#
_entry.id   AF-A0A356KE59-F1
#
_cell.length_a   1.000
_cell.length_b   1.000
_cell.length_c   1.000
_cell.angle_alpha   90.00
_cell.angle_beta   90.00
_cell.angle_gamma   90.00
#
_symmetry.space_group_name_H-M   'P 1'
#
loop_
_entity.id
_entity.type
_entity.pdbx_description
1 polymer ?
#
loop_
_entity_poly.entity_id
_entity_poly.type
_entity_poly.pdbx_seq_one_letter_code
_entity_poly.pdbx_strand_id
1 'polypeptide(L)'
;LELAPLPEELVRCAVPLALTAPAEQHAAALRDLSKLPVALEADPRGWVLRQLEQLGPLARRLPGAWRGLLVPTLLSQRGGASATLGVLERLAKHVTGPRSLELLRRVVTQRGAGAVDVLRGLFARGCSEGQIGSLEEEAELLDEFLERFPFAAPEAYAAYRAASRAEGEGGPDVEALLAELRELGEAVVAGEVSEAQAEHALFPAVLYHVFPPALSVGRERYAWLYRARADHPEHLAAWVERHGPPPSEPLRLGRGGYRLREGAVLDAAPWALLAKTVARVHEEPGPGPAPHVLGHALLDAWGAGKLGQEETRGELLELLYRAHQEGGAELPSFALEPRVLLAYREFLADSCKELVQEGLRAARQEEPERYQRVVAHRLAPRRRVGRGLLRAVRATVAAHAAGELERERALERLARQLAGFCCDEGARAALLTTPPADLLGALRALEPAEVEVRLGEEHARLLADLCGQDLAAMQRELFGAEGEEGKLEHAEDVEGERTEVRVEVTKRRAHVPIGFCEGVCTASDAQLWDDPRFLQAILWGPEGIALGGVHLLIEGEGLILPGINPSLRLLQEVGDEAVLEALLGWAARLARAWGLREVCVPTHPGIASNRARLRELLRASSAPLRATGGVAFSHSPYRYTVDEVRVVWSAATDVGGVD
;
A
#
# COMPACT_ATOMS: atom_id res chain seq x y z
N LEU A 1 43.29 -23.04 5.79
CA LEU A 1 42.33 -22.20 6.57
C LEU A 1 41.39 -23.18 7.26
N GLU A 2 41.45 -23.29 8.58
CA GLU A 2 40.41 -23.99 9.34
C GLU A 2 39.18 -23.07 9.35
N LEU A 3 38.26 -23.28 8.42
CA LEU A 3 36.96 -22.61 8.43
C LEU A 3 36.05 -23.38 9.41
N ALA A 4 35.26 -22.65 10.20
CA ALA A 4 34.15 -23.26 10.93
C ALA A 4 33.26 -24.06 9.94
N PRO A 5 32.60 -25.15 10.38
CA PRO A 5 31.76 -25.94 9.49
C PRO A 5 30.68 -25.03 8.87
N LEU A 6 30.75 -24.86 7.54
CA LEU A 6 29.78 -24.11 6.76
C LEU A 6 28.69 -25.05 6.24
N PRO A 7 27.45 -24.60 6.05
CA PRO A 7 26.41 -25.39 5.38
C PRO A 7 26.88 -25.88 4.01
N GLU A 8 26.64 -27.15 3.68
CA GLU A 8 27.10 -27.78 2.43
C GLU A 8 26.61 -27.03 1.19
N GLU A 9 25.37 -26.55 1.22
CA GLU A 9 24.75 -25.78 0.13
C GLU A 9 25.44 -24.43 -0.07
N LEU A 10 25.78 -23.73 1.02
CA LEU A 10 26.58 -22.51 0.94
C LEU A 10 27.95 -22.80 0.34
N VAL A 11 28.62 -23.87 0.76
CA VAL A 11 29.90 -24.29 0.18
C VAL A 11 29.74 -24.54 -1.32
N ARG A 12 28.70 -25.27 -1.74
CA ARG A 12 28.43 -25.60 -3.14
C ARG A 12 28.20 -24.37 -4.01
N CYS A 13 27.41 -23.40 -3.55
CA CYS A 13 27.04 -22.23 -4.36
C CYS A 13 28.09 -21.13 -4.29
N ALA A 14 28.67 -20.86 -3.11
CA ALA A 14 29.50 -19.69 -2.89
C ALA A 14 31.01 -19.93 -3.05
N VAL A 15 31.53 -21.16 -2.84
CA VAL A 15 32.96 -21.43 -3.09
C VAL A 15 33.33 -21.21 -4.57
N PRO A 16 32.56 -21.70 -5.57
CA PRO A 16 32.88 -21.44 -6.96
C PRO A 16 32.95 -19.94 -7.29
N LEU A 17 32.10 -19.13 -6.67
CA LEU A 17 32.09 -17.67 -6.82
C LEU A 17 33.29 -17.02 -6.11
N ALA A 18 33.61 -17.47 -4.90
CA ALA A 18 34.77 -16.98 -4.16
C ALA A 18 36.09 -17.28 -4.88
N LEU A 19 36.17 -18.41 -5.59
CA LEU A 19 37.32 -18.84 -6.37
C LEU A 19 37.38 -18.22 -7.78
N THR A 20 36.43 -17.35 -8.17
CA THR A 20 36.62 -16.53 -9.37
C THR A 20 37.56 -15.35 -9.11
N ALA A 21 37.83 -15.01 -7.85
CA ALA A 21 38.79 -13.98 -7.47
C ALA A 21 40.22 -14.33 -7.93
N PRO A 22 41.13 -13.36 -8.04
CA PRO A 22 42.55 -13.64 -8.28
C PRO A 22 43.13 -14.60 -7.23
N ALA A 23 44.12 -15.41 -7.60
CA ALA A 23 44.65 -16.48 -6.74
C ALA A 23 45.18 -15.96 -5.40
N GLU A 24 45.81 -14.79 -5.41
CA GLU A 24 46.30 -14.07 -4.24
C GLU A 24 45.18 -13.62 -3.29
N GLN A 25 43.94 -13.53 -3.77
CA GLN A 25 42.75 -13.16 -2.99
C GLN A 25 41.91 -14.36 -2.53
N HIS A 26 42.17 -15.58 -3.02
CA HIS A 26 41.38 -16.77 -2.67
C HIS A 26 41.23 -16.97 -1.16
N ALA A 27 42.33 -16.85 -0.41
CA ALA A 27 42.30 -17.01 1.04
C ALA A 27 41.37 -15.99 1.72
N ALA A 28 41.33 -14.76 1.21
CA ALA A 28 40.44 -13.73 1.72
C ALA A 28 38.99 -13.99 1.29
N ALA A 29 38.75 -14.32 0.03
CA ALA A 29 37.42 -14.62 -0.50
C ALA A 29 36.76 -15.81 0.21
N LEU A 30 37.53 -16.85 0.52
CA LEU A 30 37.08 -18.01 1.29
C LEU A 30 36.78 -17.66 2.76
N ARG A 31 37.51 -16.69 3.36
CA ARG A 31 37.19 -16.20 4.70
C ARG A 31 35.85 -15.48 4.76
N ASP A 32 35.42 -14.81 3.69
CA ASP A 32 34.12 -14.12 3.68
C ASP A 32 32.94 -15.10 3.79
N LEU A 33 33.11 -16.35 3.35
CA LEU A 33 32.08 -17.39 3.51
C LEU A 33 31.69 -17.63 4.98
N SER A 34 32.61 -17.44 5.92
CA SER A 34 32.32 -17.55 7.36
C SER A 34 31.35 -16.49 7.89
N LYS A 35 31.14 -15.40 7.15
CA LYS A 35 30.24 -14.30 7.52
C LYS A 35 28.82 -14.46 6.97
N LEU A 36 28.65 -15.33 5.98
CA LEU A 36 27.40 -15.50 5.26
C LEU A 36 26.31 -16.31 5.98
N PRO A 37 26.58 -17.17 6.99
CA PRO A 37 25.51 -17.85 7.71
C PRO A 37 24.45 -16.90 8.26
N VAL A 38 24.84 -15.73 8.79
CA VAL A 38 23.90 -14.71 9.30
C VAL A 38 22.99 -14.16 8.21
N ALA A 39 23.48 -14.01 6.98
CA ALA A 39 22.65 -13.58 5.85
C ALA A 39 21.68 -14.68 5.38
N LEU A 40 22.08 -15.95 5.53
CA LEU A 40 21.27 -17.11 5.19
C LEU A 40 20.25 -17.46 6.28
N GLU A 41 20.49 -17.11 7.54
CA GLU A 41 19.50 -17.24 8.62
C GLU A 41 18.24 -16.41 8.32
N ALA A 42 18.42 -15.25 7.65
CA ALA A 42 17.32 -14.42 7.15
C ALA A 42 16.70 -14.94 5.83
N ASP A 43 17.27 -15.99 5.23
CA ASP A 43 16.81 -16.63 4.00
C ASP A 43 16.63 -18.16 4.16
N PRO A 44 15.66 -18.61 4.98
CA PRO A 44 15.39 -20.03 5.20
C PRO A 44 14.98 -20.80 3.93
N ARG A 45 14.77 -20.11 2.80
CA ARG A 45 14.29 -20.69 1.53
C ARG A 45 15.40 -20.92 0.50
N GLY A 46 16.65 -20.55 0.81
CA GLY A 46 17.81 -20.76 -0.07
C GLY A 46 17.78 -19.92 -1.35
N TRP A 47 16.99 -18.84 -1.36
CA TRP A 47 16.92 -17.92 -2.48
C TRP A 47 18.21 -17.22 -2.80
N VAL A 48 18.85 -16.74 -1.75
CA VAL A 48 20.15 -16.13 -1.78
C VAL A 48 21.10 -17.08 -2.50
N LEU A 49 21.06 -18.38 -2.18
CA LEU A 49 21.91 -19.38 -2.82
C LEU A 49 21.57 -19.54 -4.32
N ARG A 50 20.28 -19.60 -4.70
CA ARG A 50 19.86 -19.62 -6.12
C ARG A 50 20.31 -18.39 -6.89
N GLN A 51 20.11 -17.20 -6.33
CA GLN A 51 20.49 -15.94 -6.93
C GLN A 51 22.02 -15.82 -7.07
N LEU A 52 22.77 -16.33 -6.07
CA LEU A 52 24.23 -16.44 -6.16
C LEU A 52 24.66 -17.34 -7.33
N GLU A 53 24.01 -18.49 -7.54
CA GLU A 53 24.27 -19.36 -8.69
C GLU A 53 24.00 -18.64 -10.03
N GLN A 54 22.88 -17.93 -10.13
CA GLN A 54 22.51 -17.14 -11.31
C GLN A 54 23.49 -15.99 -11.58
N LEU A 55 24.13 -15.46 -10.54
CA LEU A 55 25.19 -14.45 -10.63
C LEU A 55 26.59 -15.04 -10.90
N GLY A 56 26.72 -16.36 -11.04
CA GLY A 56 27.97 -17.03 -11.42
C GLY A 56 28.62 -16.55 -12.71
N PRO A 57 27.87 -16.32 -13.81
CA PRO A 57 28.41 -15.69 -15.01
C PRO A 57 29.01 -14.30 -14.75
N LEU A 58 28.40 -13.48 -13.87
CA LEU A 58 28.92 -12.18 -13.50
C LEU A 58 30.25 -12.32 -12.74
N ALA A 59 30.32 -13.20 -11.73
CA ALA A 59 31.53 -13.44 -10.95
C ALA A 59 32.69 -14.00 -11.78
N ARG A 60 32.41 -14.82 -12.80
CA ARG A 60 33.43 -15.32 -13.74
C ARG A 60 33.92 -14.24 -14.69
N ARG A 61 33.02 -13.38 -15.18
CA ARG A 61 33.39 -12.27 -16.06
C ARG A 61 34.17 -11.19 -15.31
N LEU A 62 33.81 -10.95 -14.05
CA LEU A 62 34.44 -9.95 -13.18
C LEU A 62 34.89 -10.61 -11.87
N PRO A 63 36.16 -11.08 -11.79
CA PRO A 63 36.75 -11.70 -10.59
C PRO A 63 36.52 -10.94 -9.27
N GLY A 64 36.36 -9.62 -9.34
CA GLY A 64 36.07 -8.77 -8.17
C GLY A 64 34.62 -8.82 -7.66
N ALA A 65 33.65 -9.37 -8.41
CA ALA A 65 32.23 -9.25 -8.08
C ALA A 65 31.86 -9.93 -6.76
N TRP A 66 32.53 -11.02 -6.40
CA TRP A 66 32.26 -11.73 -5.14
C TRP A 66 32.47 -10.83 -3.92
N ARG A 67 33.71 -10.34 -3.73
CA ARG A 67 34.06 -9.47 -2.60
C ARG A 67 33.54 -8.05 -2.78
N GLY A 68 33.43 -7.60 -4.03
CA GLY A 68 33.10 -6.24 -4.41
C GLY A 68 31.61 -5.96 -4.52
N LEU A 69 30.71 -6.94 -4.53
CA LEU A 69 29.28 -6.67 -4.66
C LEU A 69 28.41 -7.71 -3.94
N LEU A 70 28.66 -8.99 -4.19
CA LEU A 70 27.79 -10.06 -3.69
C LEU A 70 27.86 -10.17 -2.17
N VAL A 71 29.05 -10.32 -1.58
CA VAL A 71 29.21 -10.36 -0.11
C VAL A 71 28.67 -9.09 0.56
N PRO A 72 29.00 -7.86 0.11
CA PRO A 72 28.39 -6.64 0.66
C PRO A 72 26.86 -6.61 0.60
N THR A 73 26.25 -7.07 -0.49
CA THR A 73 24.78 -7.15 -0.63
C THR A 73 24.18 -8.05 0.43
N LEU A 74 24.75 -9.25 0.62
CA LEU A 74 24.29 -10.23 1.60
C LEU A 74 24.34 -9.69 3.02
N LEU A 75 25.46 -9.05 3.39
CA LEU A 75 25.68 -8.55 4.75
C LEU A 75 24.84 -7.31 5.06
N SER A 76 24.60 -6.44 4.07
CA SER A 76 23.94 -5.14 4.30
C SER A 76 22.42 -5.24 4.21
N GLN A 77 21.90 -6.05 3.29
CA GLN A 77 20.46 -6.10 3.01
C GLN A 77 19.71 -7.10 3.88
N ARG A 78 20.39 -8.11 4.44
CA ARG A 78 19.78 -9.15 5.30
C ARG A 78 18.52 -9.73 4.65
N GLY A 79 17.34 -9.52 5.26
CA GLY A 79 16.05 -9.97 4.71
C GLY A 79 15.69 -9.41 3.33
N GLY A 80 16.31 -8.30 2.89
CA GLY A 80 16.18 -7.74 1.54
C GLY A 80 17.23 -8.23 0.54
N ALA A 81 18.13 -9.17 0.93
CA ALA A 81 19.21 -9.63 0.07
C ALA A 81 18.68 -10.33 -1.19
N SER A 82 17.62 -11.14 -1.09
CA SER A 82 16.97 -11.79 -2.25
C SER A 82 16.52 -10.77 -3.30
N ALA A 83 15.68 -9.80 -2.92
CA ALA A 83 15.16 -8.77 -3.80
C ALA A 83 16.28 -8.00 -4.49
N THR A 84 17.31 -7.65 -3.72
CA THR A 84 18.47 -6.91 -4.20
C THR A 84 19.25 -7.74 -5.22
N LEU A 85 19.57 -9.00 -4.91
CA LEU A 85 20.28 -9.90 -5.82
C LEU A 85 19.47 -10.17 -7.10
N GLY A 86 18.15 -10.32 -7.03
CA GLY A 86 17.30 -10.48 -8.22
C GLY A 86 17.28 -9.25 -9.12
N VAL A 87 17.41 -8.04 -8.57
CA VAL A 87 17.65 -6.85 -9.41
C VAL A 87 19.06 -6.86 -9.99
N LEU A 88 20.08 -7.25 -9.21
CA LEU A 88 21.46 -7.36 -9.68
C LEU A 88 21.62 -8.40 -10.80
N GLU A 89 20.85 -9.49 -10.77
CA GLU A 89 20.78 -10.49 -11.84
C GLU A 89 20.33 -9.84 -13.16
N ARG A 90 19.24 -9.07 -13.13
CA ARG A 90 18.75 -8.32 -14.30
C ARG A 90 19.75 -7.28 -14.80
N LEU A 91 20.48 -6.66 -13.87
CA LEU A 91 21.54 -5.71 -14.16
C LEU A 91 22.83 -6.38 -14.65
N ALA A 92 23.02 -7.68 -14.43
CA ALA A 92 24.31 -8.34 -14.64
C ALA A 92 24.83 -8.12 -16.05
N LYS A 93 24.00 -8.08 -17.09
CA LYS A 93 24.43 -7.79 -18.47
C LYS A 93 25.01 -6.39 -18.69
N HIS A 94 24.68 -5.43 -17.81
CA HIS A 94 25.15 -4.04 -17.83
C HIS A 94 26.37 -3.80 -16.93
N VAL A 95 26.76 -4.79 -16.11
CA VAL A 95 27.95 -4.71 -15.25
C VAL A 95 29.17 -5.23 -16.02
N THR A 96 29.94 -4.31 -16.60
CA THR A 96 31.01 -4.65 -17.55
C THR A 96 32.43 -4.52 -16.96
N GLY A 97 32.61 -3.88 -15.81
CA GLY A 97 33.92 -3.71 -15.18
C GLY A 97 33.91 -3.44 -13.67
N PRO A 98 35.09 -3.15 -13.08
CA PRO A 98 35.24 -2.90 -11.64
C PRO A 98 34.52 -1.66 -11.12
N ARG A 99 34.39 -0.58 -11.93
CA ARG A 99 33.72 0.65 -11.47
C ARG A 99 32.22 0.45 -11.31
N SER A 100 31.60 -0.33 -12.21
CA SER A 100 30.19 -0.75 -12.11
C SER A 100 29.94 -1.51 -10.81
N LEU A 101 30.86 -2.42 -10.44
CA LEU A 101 30.75 -3.19 -9.20
C LEU A 101 30.81 -2.26 -7.98
N GLU A 102 31.74 -1.32 -7.97
CA GLU A 102 31.92 -0.37 -6.88
C GLU A 102 30.72 0.58 -6.71
N LEU A 103 30.15 1.09 -7.81
CA LEU A 103 28.89 1.85 -7.81
C LEU A 103 27.76 1.04 -7.17
N LEU A 104 27.52 -0.17 -7.66
CA LEU A 104 26.45 -1.04 -7.15
C LEU A 104 26.68 -1.39 -5.68
N ARG A 105 27.94 -1.63 -5.28
CA ARG A 105 28.35 -1.88 -3.89
C ARG A 105 27.96 -0.73 -2.98
N ARG A 106 28.25 0.51 -3.40
CA ARG A 106 27.90 1.71 -2.63
C ARG A 106 26.39 1.81 -2.44
N VAL A 107 25.61 1.63 -3.51
CA VAL A 107 24.13 1.66 -3.42
C VAL A 107 23.62 0.63 -2.41
N VAL A 108 24.04 -0.63 -2.50
CA VAL A 108 23.54 -1.69 -1.59
C VAL A 108 24.04 -1.57 -0.16
N THR A 109 25.19 -0.92 0.08
CA THR A 109 25.74 -0.76 1.44
C THR A 109 25.26 0.51 2.13
N GLN A 110 24.95 1.56 1.38
CA GLN A 110 24.62 2.87 1.94
C GLN A 110 23.12 3.19 1.97
N ARG A 111 22.31 2.63 1.06
CA ARG A 111 20.89 3.00 0.92
C ARG A 111 19.91 2.10 1.69
N GLY A 112 20.40 1.06 2.38
CA GLY A 112 19.56 0.13 3.13
C GLY A 112 18.41 -0.41 2.27
N ALA A 113 17.18 -0.37 2.80
CA ALA A 113 15.98 -0.84 2.09
C ALA A 113 15.69 -0.08 0.78
N GLY A 114 16.08 1.19 0.67
CA GLY A 114 15.92 1.99 -0.54
C GLY A 114 16.87 1.60 -1.68
N ALA A 115 17.83 0.70 -1.44
CA ALA A 115 18.73 0.22 -2.48
C ALA A 115 17.96 -0.44 -3.63
N VAL A 116 16.91 -1.22 -3.33
CA VAL A 116 16.10 -1.89 -4.35
C VAL A 116 15.43 -0.88 -5.30
N ASP A 117 14.92 0.23 -4.76
CA ASP A 117 14.28 1.28 -5.56
C ASP A 117 15.28 1.98 -6.48
N VAL A 118 16.51 2.24 -6.02
CA VAL A 118 17.58 2.80 -6.85
C VAL A 118 18.00 1.80 -7.94
N LEU A 119 18.30 0.56 -7.55
CA LEU A 119 18.75 -0.46 -8.51
C LEU A 119 17.69 -0.73 -9.58
N ARG A 120 16.41 -0.78 -9.21
CA ARG A 120 15.32 -1.08 -10.14
C ARG A 120 14.86 0.16 -10.90
N GLY A 121 14.48 1.19 -10.17
CA GLY A 121 13.84 2.39 -10.66
C GLY A 121 14.79 3.29 -11.45
N LEU A 122 16.08 3.33 -11.07
CA LEU A 122 17.11 4.09 -11.79
C LEU A 122 17.96 3.18 -12.69
N PHE A 123 18.70 2.23 -12.14
CA PHE A 123 19.70 1.51 -12.94
C PHE A 123 19.09 0.55 -13.95
N ALA A 124 18.23 -0.38 -13.50
CA ALA A 124 17.67 -1.40 -14.39
C ALA A 124 16.81 -0.75 -15.47
N ARG A 125 15.91 0.14 -15.07
CA ARG A 125 15.08 0.90 -16.00
C ARG A 125 15.92 1.79 -16.93
N GLY A 126 16.81 2.61 -16.38
CA GLY A 126 17.65 3.53 -17.17
C GLY A 126 18.56 2.82 -18.17
N CYS A 127 19.12 1.65 -17.81
CA CYS A 127 19.88 0.83 -18.75
C CYS A 127 18.98 0.22 -19.84
N SER A 128 17.77 -0.23 -19.48
CA SER A 128 16.83 -0.82 -20.44
C SER A 128 16.25 0.20 -21.43
N GLU A 129 16.05 1.44 -20.99
CA GLU A 129 15.54 2.56 -21.79
C GLU A 129 16.66 3.33 -22.52
N GLY A 130 17.92 2.93 -22.34
CA GLY A 130 19.08 3.56 -22.98
C GLY A 130 19.44 4.94 -22.41
N GLN A 131 18.84 5.35 -21.30
CA GLN A 131 19.16 6.59 -20.59
C GLN A 131 20.48 6.48 -19.83
N ILE A 132 20.87 5.28 -19.39
CA ILE A 132 22.20 4.96 -18.88
C ILE A 132 22.87 4.09 -19.95
N GLY A 133 23.90 4.61 -20.61
CA GLY A 133 24.59 3.90 -21.69
C GLY A 133 25.48 2.78 -21.15
N SER A 134 26.24 3.09 -20.09
CA SER A 134 27.13 2.13 -19.44
C SER A 134 27.32 2.46 -17.96
N LEU A 135 27.04 1.49 -17.07
CA LEU A 135 27.33 1.63 -15.63
C LEU A 135 28.82 1.79 -15.35
N GLU A 136 29.70 1.26 -16.21
CA GLU A 136 31.16 1.32 -16.01
C GLU A 136 31.72 2.68 -16.37
N GLU A 137 31.34 3.18 -17.54
CA GLU A 137 31.85 4.44 -18.07
C GLU A 137 31.28 5.61 -17.26
N GLU A 138 30.02 5.49 -16.85
CA GLU A 138 29.29 6.55 -16.17
C GLU A 138 29.25 6.39 -14.63
N ALA A 139 30.05 5.47 -14.05
CA ALA A 139 30.02 5.15 -12.62
C ALA A 139 30.19 6.36 -11.70
N GLU A 140 31.26 7.14 -11.89
CA GLU A 140 31.53 8.35 -11.09
C GLU A 140 30.41 9.37 -11.20
N LEU A 141 29.85 9.53 -12.40
CA LEU A 141 28.74 10.44 -12.66
C LEU A 141 27.44 9.96 -12.00
N LEU A 142 27.18 8.65 -11.99
CA LEU A 142 26.03 8.07 -11.29
C LEU A 142 26.14 8.20 -9.77
N ASP A 143 27.34 8.02 -9.21
CA ASP A 143 27.57 8.22 -7.78
C ASP A 143 27.36 9.68 -7.38
N GLU A 144 27.96 10.61 -8.13
CA GLU A 144 27.78 12.04 -7.89
C GLU A 144 26.31 12.45 -8.02
N PHE A 145 25.59 11.93 -9.03
CA PHE A 145 24.15 12.10 -9.17
C PHE A 145 23.40 11.64 -7.91
N LEU A 146 23.66 10.43 -7.43
CA LEU A 146 22.96 9.88 -6.27
C LEU A 146 23.25 10.67 -4.98
N GLU A 147 24.46 11.19 -4.81
CA GLU A 147 24.82 12.03 -3.68
C GLU A 147 24.11 13.39 -3.70
N ARG A 148 23.91 13.96 -4.90
CA ARG A 148 23.39 15.33 -5.06
C ARG A 148 21.88 15.39 -5.30
N PHE A 149 21.28 14.35 -5.88
CA PHE A 149 19.87 14.37 -6.28
C PHE A 149 18.95 13.76 -5.21
N PRO A 150 17.80 14.41 -4.93
CA PRO A 150 16.86 13.95 -3.91
C PRO A 150 16.10 12.67 -4.30
N PHE A 151 16.06 12.33 -5.59
CA PHE A 151 15.36 11.14 -6.09
C PHE A 151 16.09 10.43 -7.22
N ALA A 152 15.91 9.12 -7.27
CA ALA A 152 16.53 8.24 -8.27
C ALA A 152 15.57 8.00 -9.46
N ALA A 153 15.65 8.85 -10.48
CA ALA A 153 14.87 8.73 -11.70
C ALA A 153 15.76 8.72 -12.95
N PRO A 154 15.54 7.78 -13.91
CA PRO A 154 16.33 7.71 -15.14
C PRO A 154 16.30 9.00 -15.97
N GLU A 155 15.15 9.66 -16.04
CA GLU A 155 14.96 10.92 -16.76
C GLU A 155 15.80 12.04 -16.12
N ALA A 156 15.84 12.07 -14.77
CA ALA A 156 16.63 13.05 -14.03
C ALA A 156 18.13 12.82 -14.19
N TYR A 157 18.55 11.55 -14.18
CA TYR A 157 19.93 11.21 -14.47
C TYR A 157 20.35 11.61 -15.89
N ALA A 158 19.48 11.39 -16.89
CA ALA A 158 19.77 11.80 -18.26
C ALA A 158 19.96 13.32 -18.39
N ALA A 159 19.13 14.12 -17.70
CA ALA A 159 19.27 15.57 -17.64
C ALA A 159 20.56 15.99 -16.92
N TYR A 160 20.85 15.39 -15.77
CA TYR A 160 22.08 15.62 -15.01
C TYR A 160 23.34 15.31 -15.83
N ARG A 161 23.35 14.19 -16.55
CA ARG A 161 24.45 13.82 -17.43
C ARG A 161 24.64 14.82 -18.57
N ALA A 162 23.55 15.31 -19.16
CA ALA A 162 23.60 16.31 -20.22
C ALA A 162 24.20 17.63 -19.70
N ALA A 163 23.77 18.09 -18.52
CA ALA A 163 24.32 19.27 -17.85
C ALA A 163 25.82 19.12 -17.54
N SER A 164 26.20 18.01 -16.91
CA SER A 164 27.60 17.72 -16.53
C SER A 164 28.56 17.66 -17.73
N ARG A 165 28.07 17.22 -18.90
CA ARG A 165 28.89 17.18 -20.13
C ARG A 165 29.01 18.54 -20.82
N ALA A 166 28.10 19.46 -20.54
CA ALA A 166 28.10 20.79 -21.16
C ALA A 166 28.92 21.83 -20.37
N GLU A 167 29.43 21.46 -19.18
CA GLU A 167 30.41 22.23 -18.44
C GLU A 167 31.68 22.44 -19.29
N GLY A 168 31.89 23.70 -19.71
CA GLY A 168 32.99 24.10 -20.60
C GLY A 168 32.58 24.54 -22.00
N GLU A 169 31.37 24.21 -22.46
CA GLU A 169 30.82 24.60 -23.78
C GLU A 169 29.64 25.60 -23.68
N GLY A 170 29.29 26.04 -22.48
CA GLY A 170 28.23 27.02 -22.23
C GLY A 170 26.82 26.42 -22.15
N GLY A 171 26.67 25.13 -21.85
CA GLY A 171 25.36 24.53 -21.53
C GLY A 171 24.96 24.67 -20.05
N PRO A 172 23.80 24.10 -19.67
CA PRO A 172 23.25 24.26 -18.32
C PRO A 172 24.19 23.64 -17.28
N ASP A 173 24.54 24.43 -16.28
CA ASP A 173 25.32 24.00 -15.11
C ASP A 173 24.50 23.01 -14.27
N VAL A 174 25.16 21.97 -13.74
CA VAL A 174 24.55 21.01 -12.83
C VAL A 174 23.94 21.70 -11.61
N GLU A 175 24.59 22.73 -11.07
CA GLU A 175 24.06 23.53 -9.96
C GLU A 175 22.78 24.26 -10.35
N ALA A 176 22.68 24.73 -11.60
CA ALA A 176 21.46 25.33 -12.11
C ALA A 176 20.33 24.30 -12.21
N LEU A 177 20.60 23.07 -12.68
CA LEU A 177 19.61 22.00 -12.71
C LEU A 177 19.15 21.59 -11.30
N LEU A 178 20.07 21.47 -10.34
CA LEU A 178 19.73 21.15 -8.95
C LEU A 178 18.92 22.27 -8.29
N ALA A 179 19.29 23.52 -8.53
CA ALA A 179 18.53 24.67 -8.06
C ALA A 179 17.13 24.69 -8.67
N GLU A 180 17.01 24.44 -9.99
CA GLU A 180 15.73 24.34 -10.69
C GLU A 180 14.85 23.21 -10.13
N LEU A 181 15.42 22.03 -9.86
CA LEU A 181 14.67 20.92 -9.27
C LEU A 181 14.29 21.15 -7.81
N ARG A 182 15.15 21.84 -7.04
CA ARG A 182 14.82 22.25 -5.68
C ARG A 182 13.68 23.26 -5.69
N GLU A 183 13.77 24.28 -6.54
CA GLU A 183 12.71 25.27 -6.73
C GLU A 183 11.41 24.60 -7.20
N LEU A 184 11.50 23.62 -8.10
CA LEU A 184 10.35 22.83 -8.54
C LEU A 184 9.74 22.02 -7.40
N GLY A 185 10.57 21.39 -6.56
CA GLY A 185 10.13 20.66 -5.37
C GLY A 185 9.48 21.58 -4.34
N GLU A 186 10.10 22.71 -4.05
CA GLU A 186 9.57 23.76 -3.16
C GLU A 186 8.25 24.32 -3.70
N ALA A 187 8.14 24.57 -5.01
CA ALA A 187 6.91 24.99 -5.66
C ALA A 187 5.82 23.92 -5.57
N VAL A 188 6.17 22.63 -5.70
CA VAL A 188 5.23 21.53 -5.49
C VAL A 188 4.75 21.48 -4.05
N VAL A 189 5.64 21.61 -3.05
CA VAL A 189 5.31 21.59 -1.61
C VAL A 189 4.51 22.82 -1.18
N ALA A 190 4.78 23.99 -1.77
CA ALA A 190 4.00 25.21 -1.55
C ALA A 190 2.66 25.21 -2.30
N GLY A 191 2.53 24.33 -3.29
CA GLY A 191 1.38 24.24 -4.18
C GLY A 191 1.33 25.32 -5.27
N GLU A 192 2.44 26.01 -5.53
CA GLU A 192 2.54 27.19 -6.40
C GLU A 192 3.37 26.88 -7.67
N VAL A 193 2.96 25.84 -8.39
CA VAL A 193 3.64 25.40 -9.62
C VAL A 193 3.19 26.24 -10.82
N SER A 194 4.14 26.96 -11.43
CA SER A 194 3.91 27.73 -12.67
C SER A 194 3.65 26.83 -13.89
N GLU A 195 3.13 27.41 -14.98
CA GLU A 195 2.93 26.66 -16.24
C GLU A 195 4.26 26.10 -16.79
N ALA A 196 5.32 26.90 -16.79
CA ALA A 196 6.64 26.47 -17.23
C ALA A 196 7.18 25.29 -16.39
N GLN A 197 7.01 25.37 -15.07
CA GLN A 197 7.39 24.28 -14.14
C GLN A 197 6.55 23.02 -14.36
N ALA A 198 5.26 23.15 -14.68
CA ALA A 198 4.39 22.00 -14.97
C ALA A 198 4.70 21.32 -16.31
N GLU A 199 5.28 22.06 -17.26
CA GLU A 199 5.78 21.55 -18.54
C GLU A 199 7.20 20.97 -18.43
N HIS A 200 7.89 21.20 -17.32
CA HIS A 200 9.24 20.68 -17.09
C HIS A 200 9.27 19.15 -17.19
N ALA A 201 10.25 18.61 -17.93
CA ALA A 201 10.32 17.18 -18.24
C ALA A 201 10.43 16.28 -16.99
N LEU A 202 11.01 16.81 -15.90
CA LEU A 202 11.16 16.08 -14.63
C LEU A 202 10.03 16.32 -13.63
N PHE A 203 9.03 17.12 -13.99
CA PHE A 203 7.88 17.38 -13.12
C PHE A 203 7.17 16.11 -12.61
N PRO A 204 6.92 15.07 -13.42
CA PRO A 204 6.32 13.83 -12.93
C PRO A 204 7.20 13.10 -11.90
N ALA A 205 8.52 13.18 -12.02
CA ALA A 205 9.45 12.56 -11.09
C ALA A 205 9.49 13.32 -9.75
N VAL A 206 9.47 14.66 -9.80
CA VAL A 206 9.38 15.50 -8.60
C VAL A 206 8.05 15.26 -7.86
N LEU A 207 6.92 15.25 -8.58
CA LEU A 207 5.62 14.93 -7.98
C LEU A 207 5.63 13.57 -7.27
N TYR A 208 6.19 12.55 -7.91
CA TYR A 208 6.26 11.20 -7.36
C TYR A 208 7.17 11.12 -6.11
N HIS A 209 8.24 11.90 -6.08
CA HIS A 209 9.14 11.98 -4.93
C HIS A 209 8.48 12.70 -3.74
N VAL A 210 7.83 13.84 -4.01
CA VAL A 210 7.13 14.62 -2.98
C VAL A 210 5.92 13.88 -2.44
N PHE A 211 5.24 13.10 -3.28
CA PHE A 211 4.06 12.31 -2.91
C PHE A 211 4.29 10.81 -3.18
N PRO A 212 5.10 10.10 -2.36
CA PRO A 212 5.36 8.68 -2.54
C PRO A 212 4.05 7.90 -2.54
N PRO A 213 3.79 7.05 -3.54
CA PRO A 213 2.49 6.42 -3.64
C PRO A 213 2.31 5.35 -2.57
N ALA A 214 1.09 5.24 -2.03
CA ALA A 214 0.68 4.05 -1.27
C ALA A 214 0.19 2.91 -2.18
N LEU A 215 0.08 3.17 -3.49
CA LEU A 215 -0.39 2.22 -4.49
C LEU A 215 0.64 2.04 -5.62
N SER A 216 0.49 1.03 -6.46
CA SER A 216 1.31 0.80 -7.67
C SER A 216 1.01 1.79 -8.82
N VAL A 217 0.79 3.06 -8.49
CA VAL A 217 0.51 4.12 -9.47
C VAL A 217 1.83 4.64 -10.04
N GLY A 218 1.98 4.63 -11.37
CA GLY A 218 3.18 5.18 -12.04
C GLY A 218 3.19 6.71 -12.16
N ARG A 219 4.37 7.27 -12.44
CA ARG A 219 4.63 8.72 -12.58
C ARG A 219 3.72 9.42 -13.59
N GLU A 220 3.42 8.78 -14.71
CA GLU A 220 2.53 9.33 -15.74
C GLU A 220 1.12 9.64 -15.21
N ARG A 221 0.65 8.81 -14.28
CA ARG A 221 -0.68 8.99 -13.70
C ARG A 221 -0.72 10.14 -12.69
N TYR A 222 0.39 10.45 -12.03
CA TYR A 222 0.56 11.66 -11.22
C TYR A 222 0.47 12.92 -12.11
N ALA A 223 1.22 12.94 -13.21
CA ALA A 223 1.20 14.05 -14.15
C ALA A 223 -0.17 14.24 -14.80
N TRP A 224 -0.83 13.14 -15.19
CA TRP A 224 -2.21 13.19 -15.68
C TRP A 224 -3.17 13.78 -14.65
N LEU A 225 -3.08 13.33 -13.39
CA LEU A 225 -3.98 13.79 -12.34
C LEU A 225 -3.82 15.29 -12.07
N TYR A 226 -2.57 15.78 -12.01
CA TYR A 226 -2.29 17.21 -11.90
C TYR A 226 -2.92 18.02 -13.04
N ARG A 227 -2.71 17.59 -14.30
CA ARG A 227 -3.22 18.29 -15.49
C ARG A 227 -4.74 18.26 -15.57
N ALA A 228 -5.38 17.21 -15.04
CA ALA A 228 -6.83 17.00 -15.11
C ALA A 228 -7.61 17.74 -14.02
N ARG A 229 -6.99 18.60 -13.21
CA ARG A 229 -7.64 19.32 -12.10
C ARG A 229 -7.49 20.82 -12.21
N ALA A 230 -8.51 21.52 -11.73
CA ALA A 230 -8.45 22.96 -11.51
C ALA A 230 -7.69 23.27 -10.20
N ASP A 231 -7.12 24.46 -10.14
CA ASP A 231 -6.57 25.03 -8.92
C ASP A 231 -7.68 25.79 -8.19
N HIS A 232 -7.78 25.65 -6.86
CA HIS A 232 -8.86 26.27 -6.08
C HIS A 232 -8.38 26.94 -4.77
N PRO A 233 -7.28 27.71 -4.75
CA PRO A 233 -6.82 28.38 -3.53
C PRO A 233 -7.86 29.34 -2.94
N GLU A 234 -8.76 29.89 -3.77
CA GLU A 234 -9.85 30.75 -3.36
C GLU A 234 -10.84 30.06 -2.41
N HIS A 235 -11.02 28.75 -2.53
CA HIS A 235 -11.89 27.99 -1.62
C HIS A 235 -11.33 28.04 -0.19
N LEU A 236 -10.02 27.78 -0.01
CA LEU A 236 -9.38 27.87 1.30
C LEU A 236 -9.27 29.33 1.78
N ALA A 237 -8.93 30.27 0.89
CA ALA A 237 -8.80 31.68 1.24
C ALA A 237 -10.11 32.26 1.82
N ALA A 238 -11.26 31.88 1.26
CA ALA A 238 -12.56 32.30 1.79
C ALA A 238 -12.82 31.80 3.22
N TRP A 239 -12.33 30.60 3.56
CA TRP A 239 -12.38 30.08 4.94
C TRP A 239 -11.42 30.84 5.85
N VAL A 240 -10.17 31.03 5.42
CA VAL A 240 -9.16 31.74 6.20
C VAL A 240 -9.53 33.20 6.46
N GLU A 241 -10.13 33.90 5.50
CA GLU A 241 -10.61 35.28 5.69
C GLU A 241 -11.71 35.35 6.76
N ARG A 242 -12.65 34.40 6.74
CA ARG A 242 -13.78 34.39 7.66
C ARG A 242 -13.42 33.93 9.07
N HIS A 243 -12.44 33.03 9.18
CA HIS A 243 -12.23 32.23 10.38
C HIS A 243 -10.79 32.26 10.92
N GLY A 244 -9.85 32.83 10.17
CA GLY A 244 -8.43 32.78 10.49
C GLY A 244 -7.71 31.55 9.93
N PRO A 245 -6.36 31.55 10.01
CA PRO A 245 -5.54 30.48 9.44
C PRO A 245 -5.69 29.16 10.19
N PRO A 246 -5.49 28.02 9.53
CA PRO A 246 -5.43 26.72 10.20
C PRO A 246 -4.24 26.66 11.19
N PRO A 247 -4.29 25.78 12.21
CA PRO A 247 -3.17 25.57 13.14
C PRO A 247 -1.89 25.18 12.38
N SER A 248 -0.78 25.86 12.67
CA SER A 248 0.51 25.66 11.99
C SER A 248 1.54 24.87 12.81
N GLU A 249 1.26 24.61 14.09
CA GLU A 249 2.17 23.86 14.96
C GLU A 249 2.35 22.42 14.47
N PRO A 250 3.60 21.94 14.29
CA PRO A 250 3.85 20.58 13.87
C PRO A 250 3.45 19.58 14.96
N LEU A 251 2.94 18.42 14.54
CA LEU A 251 2.71 17.29 15.42
C LEU A 251 4.05 16.67 15.78
N ARG A 252 4.29 16.44 17.07
CA ARG A 252 5.48 15.79 17.59
C ARG A 252 5.13 14.39 18.07
N LEU A 253 5.50 13.39 17.29
CA LEU A 253 5.07 12.01 17.47
C LEU A 253 6.24 11.15 17.95
N GLY A 254 6.02 10.35 18.99
CA GLY A 254 7.01 9.39 19.50
C GLY A 254 7.23 8.27 18.49
N ARG A 255 8.49 7.93 18.20
CA ARG A 255 8.79 6.78 17.35
C ARG A 255 8.76 5.48 18.15
N GLY A 256 8.53 4.36 17.46
CA GLY A 256 8.51 3.03 18.05
C GLY A 256 8.39 1.91 17.03
N GLY A 257 7.92 0.75 17.47
CA GLY A 257 7.65 -0.38 16.59
C GLY A 257 6.72 -1.42 17.20
N TYR A 258 6.19 -2.29 16.33
CA TYR A 258 5.34 -3.39 16.74
C TYR A 258 6.14 -4.52 17.39
N ARG A 259 5.75 -4.89 18.62
CA ARG A 259 6.27 -6.06 19.33
C ARG A 259 5.14 -7.01 19.72
N LEU A 260 5.50 -8.26 19.94
CA LEU A 260 4.58 -9.25 20.48
C LEU A 260 4.33 -8.94 21.97
N ARG A 261 3.06 -8.93 22.39
CA ARG A 261 2.71 -8.82 23.80
C ARG A 261 3.30 -9.97 24.60
N GLU A 262 3.67 -9.70 25.84
CA GLU A 262 4.26 -10.72 26.72
C GLU A 262 3.30 -11.91 26.89
N GLY A 263 3.82 -13.11 26.63
CA GLY A 263 3.04 -14.37 26.72
C GLY A 263 2.09 -14.66 25.56
N ALA A 264 1.94 -13.75 24.58
CA ALA A 264 1.15 -14.03 23.39
C ALA A 264 1.84 -15.08 22.49
N VAL A 265 1.05 -15.96 21.87
CA VAL A 265 1.53 -16.98 20.92
C VAL A 265 0.81 -16.79 19.60
N LEU A 266 1.58 -16.63 18.52
CA LEU A 266 1.05 -16.39 17.18
C LEU A 266 0.66 -17.70 16.47
N ASP A 267 -0.53 -17.73 15.87
CA ASP A 267 -1.01 -18.78 14.97
C ASP A 267 -0.58 -18.48 13.53
N ALA A 268 0.16 -19.40 12.92
CA ALA A 268 0.61 -19.28 11.53
C ALA A 268 -0.48 -19.62 10.50
N ALA A 269 -1.57 -20.30 10.90
CA ALA A 269 -2.57 -20.84 9.98
C ALA A 269 -3.16 -19.80 9.01
N PRO A 270 -3.48 -18.55 9.43
CA PRO A 270 -3.99 -17.53 8.51
C PRO A 270 -3.04 -17.17 7.36
N TRP A 271 -1.73 -17.37 7.55
CA TRP A 271 -0.70 -17.10 6.54
C TRP A 271 -0.31 -18.33 5.73
N ALA A 272 -0.72 -19.53 6.12
CA ALA A 272 -0.16 -20.79 5.59
C ALA A 272 -0.21 -20.88 4.06
N LEU A 273 -1.34 -20.54 3.43
CA LEU A 273 -1.46 -20.58 1.98
C LEU A 273 -0.55 -19.57 1.29
N LEU A 274 -0.56 -18.31 1.72
CA LEU A 274 0.31 -17.28 1.14
C LEU A 274 1.79 -17.59 1.44
N ALA A 275 2.13 -18.03 2.65
CA ALA A 275 3.47 -18.46 3.02
C ALA A 275 3.96 -19.58 2.11
N LYS A 276 3.12 -20.58 1.82
CA LYS A 276 3.40 -21.67 0.86
C LYS A 276 3.53 -21.16 -0.57
N THR A 277 2.65 -20.28 -1.02
CA THR A 277 2.73 -19.69 -2.36
C THR A 277 3.99 -18.85 -2.54
N VAL A 278 4.28 -17.96 -1.59
CA VAL A 278 5.51 -17.18 -1.59
C VAL A 278 6.69 -18.14 -1.55
N ALA A 279 6.68 -19.17 -0.69
CA ALA A 279 7.70 -20.22 -0.65
C ALA A 279 7.89 -20.98 -1.97
N ARG A 280 6.84 -21.14 -2.80
CA ARG A 280 6.90 -21.76 -4.13
C ARG A 280 7.39 -20.81 -5.22
N VAL A 281 6.98 -19.53 -5.21
CA VAL A 281 7.53 -18.53 -6.14
C VAL A 281 9.01 -18.34 -5.83
N HIS A 282 9.30 -18.03 -4.57
CA HIS A 282 10.17 -18.81 -3.70
C HIS A 282 11.16 -19.86 -4.27
N GLU A 283 10.59 -21.03 -4.51
CA GLU A 283 11.05 -22.20 -5.25
C GLU A 283 11.70 -21.92 -6.61
N GLU A 284 10.89 -21.21 -7.39
CA GLU A 284 10.87 -21.30 -8.84
C GLU A 284 10.64 -19.88 -9.37
N PRO A 285 11.66 -19.02 -9.38
CA PRO A 285 11.52 -17.63 -9.81
C PRO A 285 11.16 -17.61 -11.29
N GLY A 286 10.39 -16.60 -11.67
CA GLY A 286 9.87 -16.50 -13.02
C GLY A 286 9.18 -15.16 -13.19
N PRO A 287 9.06 -14.69 -14.45
CA PRO A 287 8.46 -13.40 -14.73
C PRO A 287 7.01 -13.34 -14.23
N GLY A 288 6.56 -12.14 -13.88
CA GLY A 288 5.15 -11.89 -13.67
C GLY A 288 4.36 -12.16 -14.96
N PRO A 289 3.11 -12.59 -14.85
CA PRO A 289 2.23 -12.62 -16.01
C PRO A 289 1.99 -11.20 -16.50
N ALA A 290 1.87 -11.02 -17.83
CA ALA A 290 1.34 -9.77 -18.37
C ALA A 290 -0.05 -9.47 -17.76
N PRO A 291 -0.43 -8.20 -17.54
CA PRO A 291 -1.67 -7.84 -16.84
C PRO A 291 -2.93 -8.52 -17.41
N HIS A 292 -3.05 -8.62 -18.72
CA HIS A 292 -4.20 -9.28 -19.36
C HIS A 292 -4.26 -10.79 -19.07
N VAL A 293 -3.12 -11.49 -19.04
CA VAL A 293 -3.03 -12.91 -18.67
C VAL A 293 -3.50 -13.13 -17.24
N LEU A 294 -3.02 -12.29 -16.31
CA LEU A 294 -3.47 -12.31 -14.92
C LEU A 294 -4.98 -12.07 -14.83
N GLY A 295 -5.49 -11.07 -15.56
CA GLY A 295 -6.90 -10.74 -15.61
C GLY A 295 -7.80 -11.89 -16.06
N HIS A 296 -7.42 -12.57 -17.15
CA HIS A 296 -8.17 -13.72 -17.67
C HIS A 296 -8.15 -14.91 -16.70
N ALA A 297 -6.99 -15.22 -16.11
CA ALA A 297 -6.88 -16.29 -15.12
C ALA A 297 -7.78 -16.05 -13.89
N LEU A 298 -7.78 -14.82 -13.37
CA LEU A 298 -8.67 -14.41 -12.28
C LEU A 298 -10.14 -14.51 -12.68
N LEU A 299 -10.49 -14.02 -13.87
CA LEU A 299 -11.86 -14.02 -14.38
C LEU A 299 -12.38 -15.44 -14.59
N ASP A 300 -11.58 -16.35 -15.13
CA ASP A 300 -11.94 -17.75 -15.39
C ASP A 300 -12.15 -18.53 -14.09
N ALA A 301 -11.21 -18.41 -13.15
CA ALA A 301 -11.32 -19.06 -11.86
C ALA A 301 -12.54 -18.53 -11.08
N TRP A 302 -12.81 -17.22 -11.15
CA TRP A 302 -13.96 -16.62 -10.51
C TRP A 302 -15.28 -17.05 -11.18
N GLY A 303 -15.36 -16.97 -12.52
CA GLY A 303 -16.50 -17.40 -13.32
C GLY A 303 -16.87 -18.86 -13.07
N ALA A 304 -15.87 -19.75 -12.99
CA ALA A 304 -16.03 -21.16 -12.67
C ALA A 304 -16.32 -21.44 -11.18
N GLY A 305 -16.28 -20.42 -10.31
CA GLY A 305 -16.51 -20.57 -8.88
C GLY A 305 -15.40 -21.36 -8.15
N LYS A 306 -14.19 -21.38 -8.71
CA LYS A 306 -13.04 -22.15 -8.19
C LYS A 306 -12.23 -21.39 -7.15
N LEU A 307 -12.49 -20.10 -6.91
CA LEU A 307 -11.78 -19.33 -5.87
C LEU A 307 -11.96 -19.86 -4.44
N GLY A 308 -12.93 -20.74 -4.19
CA GLY A 308 -13.04 -21.43 -2.90
C GLY A 308 -12.12 -22.64 -2.74
N GLN A 309 -11.42 -23.05 -3.81
CA GLN A 309 -10.54 -24.21 -3.82
C GLN A 309 -9.11 -23.75 -3.50
N GLU A 310 -8.51 -24.32 -2.46
CA GLU A 310 -7.17 -23.94 -2.00
C GLU A 310 -6.11 -24.01 -3.11
N GLU A 311 -6.17 -25.03 -3.96
CA GLU A 311 -5.27 -25.20 -5.11
C GLU A 311 -5.34 -24.01 -6.08
N THR A 312 -6.54 -23.68 -6.57
CA THR A 312 -6.75 -22.52 -7.46
C THR A 312 -6.39 -21.20 -6.79
N ARG A 313 -6.70 -21.04 -5.49
CA ARG A 313 -6.27 -19.84 -4.73
C ARG A 313 -4.75 -19.74 -4.71
N GLY A 314 -4.05 -20.84 -4.44
CA GLY A 314 -2.59 -20.90 -4.41
C GLY A 314 -1.96 -20.54 -5.76
N GLU A 315 -2.50 -21.07 -6.87
CA GLU A 315 -2.09 -20.71 -8.24
C GLU A 315 -2.28 -19.22 -8.55
N LEU A 316 -3.43 -18.64 -8.21
CA LEU A 316 -3.70 -17.23 -8.46
C LEU A 316 -2.85 -16.31 -7.59
N LEU A 317 -2.66 -16.65 -6.31
CA LEU A 317 -1.76 -15.93 -5.42
C LEU A 317 -0.32 -16.00 -5.95
N GLU A 318 0.06 -17.09 -6.62
CA GLU A 318 1.38 -17.21 -7.24
C GLU A 318 1.56 -16.20 -8.36
N LEU A 319 0.58 -16.13 -9.28
CA LEU A 319 0.57 -15.18 -10.38
C LEU A 319 0.60 -13.72 -9.86
N LEU A 320 -0.21 -13.43 -8.85
CA LEU A 320 -0.24 -12.11 -8.19
C LEU A 320 1.11 -11.78 -7.56
N TYR A 321 1.71 -12.73 -6.83
CA TYR A 321 2.98 -12.48 -6.16
C TYR A 321 4.15 -12.32 -7.15
N ARG A 322 4.16 -13.05 -8.27
CA ARG A 322 5.15 -12.83 -9.35
C ARG A 322 5.02 -11.43 -9.96
N ALA A 323 3.79 -10.98 -10.23
CA ALA A 323 3.55 -9.62 -10.71
C ALA A 323 4.00 -8.55 -9.69
N HIS A 324 3.80 -8.81 -8.38
CA HIS A 324 4.31 -7.96 -7.32
C HIS A 324 5.85 -7.88 -7.29
N GLN A 325 6.56 -9.01 -7.44
CA GLN A 325 8.02 -9.05 -7.52
C GLN A 325 8.57 -8.29 -8.74
N GLU A 326 7.83 -8.28 -9.85
CA GLU A 326 8.15 -7.51 -11.05
C GLU A 326 8.04 -6.00 -10.80
N GLY A 327 6.96 -5.56 -10.11
CA GLY A 327 6.76 -4.17 -9.70
C GLY A 327 7.74 -3.69 -8.63
N GLY A 328 8.14 -4.59 -7.74
CA GLY A 328 9.43 -4.52 -7.10
C GLY A 328 9.57 -4.56 -5.62
N ALA A 329 8.45 -4.77 -4.99
CA ALA A 329 8.39 -5.26 -3.64
C ALA A 329 8.56 -6.79 -3.63
N GLU A 330 9.18 -7.30 -2.58
CA GLU A 330 9.28 -8.72 -2.30
C GLU A 330 8.86 -8.95 -0.85
N LEU A 331 7.98 -9.92 -0.63
CA LEU A 331 7.70 -10.41 0.71
C LEU A 331 8.90 -11.17 1.28
N PRO A 332 9.29 -10.93 2.55
CA PRO A 332 10.36 -11.68 3.20
C PRO A 332 10.01 -13.16 3.32
N SER A 333 10.98 -13.98 3.70
CA SER A 333 10.69 -15.36 4.11
C SER A 333 9.73 -15.37 5.31
N PHE A 334 8.78 -16.29 5.30
CA PHE A 334 7.76 -16.33 6.34
C PHE A 334 8.37 -16.70 7.69
N ALA A 335 8.19 -15.83 8.67
CA ALA A 335 8.55 -16.00 10.06
C ALA A 335 7.45 -15.39 10.93
N LEU A 336 7.29 -15.90 12.16
CA LEU A 336 6.36 -15.35 13.14
C LEU A 336 6.92 -14.09 13.83
N GLU A 337 7.50 -13.20 13.03
CA GLU A 337 7.99 -11.89 13.47
C GLU A 337 6.97 -10.81 13.11
N PRO A 338 6.67 -9.85 13.99
CA PRO A 338 5.65 -8.82 13.74
C PRO A 338 5.78 -8.14 12.38
N ARG A 339 7.01 -7.73 12.02
CA ARG A 339 7.30 -7.08 10.73
C ARG A 339 6.97 -7.97 9.53
N VAL A 340 7.29 -9.26 9.60
CA VAL A 340 7.03 -10.22 8.50
C VAL A 340 5.53 -10.45 8.35
N LEU A 341 4.83 -10.65 9.47
CA LEU A 341 3.38 -10.89 9.46
C LEU A 341 2.61 -9.68 8.91
N LEU A 342 3.04 -8.47 9.26
CA LEU A 342 2.50 -7.22 8.74
C LEU A 342 2.71 -7.11 7.23
N ALA A 343 3.91 -7.37 6.72
CA ALA A 343 4.20 -7.33 5.28
C ALA A 343 3.32 -8.30 4.48
N TYR A 344 3.17 -9.54 4.94
CA TYR A 344 2.31 -10.53 4.27
C TYR A 344 0.83 -10.12 4.26
N ARG A 345 0.34 -9.56 5.37
CA ARG A 345 -1.02 -9.03 5.46
C ARG A 345 -1.20 -7.85 4.50
N GLU A 346 -0.25 -6.92 4.46
CA GLU A 346 -0.25 -5.75 3.58
C GLU A 346 -0.30 -6.15 2.10
N PHE A 347 0.47 -7.17 1.70
CA PHE A 347 0.38 -7.70 0.34
C PHE A 347 -1.03 -8.16 -0.03
N LEU A 348 -1.72 -8.91 0.84
CA LEU A 348 -3.11 -9.33 0.56
C LEU A 348 -4.11 -8.17 0.59
N ALA A 349 -3.92 -7.20 1.49
CA ALA A 349 -4.83 -6.09 1.67
C ALA A 349 -4.75 -5.07 0.53
N ASP A 350 -3.52 -4.73 0.12
CA ASP A 350 -3.24 -3.58 -0.74
C ASP A 350 -2.69 -4.03 -2.10
N SER A 351 -1.56 -4.75 -2.14
CA SER A 351 -0.91 -5.13 -3.40
C SER A 351 -1.75 -6.07 -4.26
N CYS A 352 -2.36 -7.11 -3.67
CA CYS A 352 -3.27 -8.01 -4.39
C CYS A 352 -4.45 -7.24 -4.97
N LYS A 353 -4.98 -6.26 -4.24
CA LYS A 353 -6.14 -5.48 -4.70
C LYS A 353 -5.81 -4.72 -5.97
N GLU A 354 -4.66 -4.08 -6.03
CA GLU A 354 -4.20 -3.33 -7.20
C GLU A 354 -3.95 -4.23 -8.40
N LEU A 355 -3.21 -5.32 -8.19
CA LEU A 355 -2.88 -6.26 -9.27
C LEU A 355 -4.15 -6.94 -9.83
N VAL A 356 -5.12 -7.26 -8.98
CA VAL A 356 -6.44 -7.73 -9.42
C VAL A 356 -7.17 -6.64 -10.23
N GLN A 357 -7.17 -5.39 -9.77
CA GLN A 357 -7.82 -4.29 -10.51
C GLN A 357 -7.16 -4.04 -11.86
N GLU A 358 -5.83 -4.02 -11.92
CA GLU A 358 -5.06 -3.86 -13.14
C GLU A 358 -5.33 -5.00 -14.11
N GLY A 359 -5.25 -6.25 -13.64
CA GLY A 359 -5.51 -7.42 -14.46
C GLY A 359 -6.93 -7.42 -15.03
N LEU A 360 -7.94 -7.15 -14.20
CA LEU A 360 -9.34 -7.08 -14.65
C LEU A 360 -9.57 -5.95 -15.66
N ARG A 361 -8.93 -4.78 -15.50
CA ARG A 361 -9.00 -3.69 -16.49
C ARG A 361 -8.39 -4.11 -17.82
N ALA A 362 -7.23 -4.78 -17.80
CA ALA A 362 -6.57 -5.27 -19.01
C ALA A 362 -7.44 -6.33 -19.72
N ALA A 363 -7.97 -7.31 -18.99
CA ALA A 363 -8.89 -8.31 -19.56
C ALA A 363 -10.17 -7.70 -20.15
N ARG A 364 -10.72 -6.66 -19.51
CA ARG A 364 -11.88 -5.92 -20.04
C ARG A 364 -11.57 -5.18 -21.34
N GLN A 365 -10.37 -4.62 -21.48
CA GLN A 365 -9.96 -3.92 -22.69
C GLN A 365 -9.75 -4.90 -23.86
N GLU A 366 -9.21 -6.08 -23.57
CA GLU A 366 -8.93 -7.10 -24.58
C GLU A 366 -10.19 -7.87 -25.02
N GLU A 367 -11.01 -8.34 -24.07
CA GLU A 367 -12.23 -9.13 -24.35
C GLU A 367 -13.47 -8.58 -23.61
N PRO A 368 -14.00 -7.40 -24.01
CA PRO A 368 -15.07 -6.71 -23.27
C PRO A 368 -16.36 -7.54 -23.13
N GLU A 369 -16.76 -8.27 -24.17
CA GLU A 369 -17.99 -9.08 -24.13
C GLU A 369 -17.87 -10.28 -23.20
N ARG A 370 -16.73 -10.99 -23.22
CA ARG A 370 -16.46 -12.10 -22.31
C ARG A 370 -16.42 -11.61 -20.87
N TYR A 371 -15.71 -10.52 -20.61
CA TYR A 371 -15.66 -9.86 -19.31
C TYR A 371 -17.04 -9.55 -18.77
N GLN A 372 -17.85 -8.82 -19.54
CA GLN A 372 -19.20 -8.44 -19.15
C GLN A 372 -20.07 -9.65 -18.82
N ARG A 373 -20.04 -10.71 -19.64
CA ARG A 373 -20.81 -11.94 -19.39
C ARG A 373 -20.41 -12.61 -18.08
N VAL A 374 -19.12 -12.78 -17.81
CA VAL A 374 -18.65 -13.46 -16.59
C VAL A 374 -18.96 -12.62 -15.35
N VAL A 375 -18.69 -11.32 -15.40
CA VAL A 375 -18.97 -10.40 -14.28
C VAL A 375 -20.46 -10.32 -14.00
N ALA A 376 -21.30 -10.15 -15.03
CA ALA A 376 -22.75 -10.13 -14.88
C ALA A 376 -23.27 -11.44 -14.27
N HIS A 377 -22.74 -12.58 -14.68
CA HIS A 377 -23.11 -13.87 -14.11
C HIS A 377 -22.72 -14.00 -12.62
N ARG A 378 -21.53 -13.54 -12.24
CA ARG A 378 -21.01 -13.67 -10.87
C ARG A 378 -21.59 -12.68 -9.87
N LEU A 379 -21.89 -11.47 -10.34
CA LEU A 379 -22.52 -10.43 -9.52
C LEU A 379 -24.04 -10.53 -9.52
N ALA A 380 -24.65 -11.28 -10.45
CA ALA A 380 -26.09 -11.53 -10.41
C ALA A 380 -26.49 -12.13 -9.06
N PRO A 381 -27.60 -11.66 -8.45
CA PRO A 381 -28.14 -12.23 -7.23
C PRO A 381 -28.30 -13.74 -7.35
N ARG A 382 -27.87 -14.48 -6.32
CA ARG A 382 -28.04 -15.93 -6.29
C ARG A 382 -29.52 -16.27 -6.22
N ARG A 383 -30.11 -16.61 -7.37
CA ARG A 383 -31.53 -16.99 -7.52
C ARG A 383 -31.94 -18.31 -6.84
N ARG A 384 -31.06 -18.94 -6.04
CA ARG A 384 -31.28 -20.27 -5.45
C ARG A 384 -30.99 -20.27 -3.96
N VAL A 385 -31.91 -20.84 -3.19
CA VAL A 385 -31.74 -21.09 -1.76
C VAL A 385 -30.75 -22.24 -1.54
N GLY A 386 -29.50 -21.89 -1.28
CA GLY A 386 -28.45 -22.86 -0.94
C GLY A 386 -28.49 -23.30 0.53
N ARG A 387 -27.79 -24.39 0.86
CA ARG A 387 -27.66 -24.91 2.25
C ARG A 387 -27.14 -23.86 3.22
N GLY A 388 -26.20 -23.01 2.79
CA GLY A 388 -25.62 -21.95 3.61
C GLY A 388 -26.65 -20.87 3.99
N LEU A 389 -27.42 -20.37 3.02
CA LEU A 389 -28.48 -19.39 3.27
C LEU A 389 -29.54 -19.99 4.21
N LEU A 390 -29.98 -21.22 3.96
CA LEU A 390 -30.94 -21.90 4.82
C LEU A 390 -30.42 -22.03 6.26
N ARG A 391 -29.14 -22.41 6.45
CA ARG A 391 -28.51 -22.50 7.77
C ARG A 391 -28.46 -21.14 8.46
N ALA A 392 -28.09 -20.08 7.73
CA ALA A 392 -27.99 -18.73 8.26
C ALA A 392 -29.36 -18.18 8.69
N VAL A 393 -30.40 -18.35 7.86
CA VAL A 393 -31.78 -17.95 8.19
C VAL A 393 -32.30 -18.76 9.37
N ARG A 394 -32.09 -20.08 9.40
CA ARG A 394 -32.45 -20.94 10.54
C ARG A 394 -31.82 -20.46 11.85
N ALA A 395 -30.53 -20.10 11.83
CA ALA A 395 -29.86 -19.58 13.01
C ALA A 395 -30.46 -18.26 13.49
N THR A 396 -30.77 -17.34 12.57
CA THR A 396 -31.44 -16.07 12.92
C THR A 396 -32.83 -16.30 13.53
N VAL A 397 -33.64 -17.16 12.90
CA VAL A 397 -35.00 -17.50 13.37
C VAL A 397 -34.95 -18.19 14.74
N ALA A 398 -34.02 -19.13 14.94
CA ALA A 398 -33.86 -19.85 16.20
C ALA A 398 -33.41 -18.93 17.34
N ALA A 399 -32.43 -18.06 17.12
CA ALA A 399 -31.97 -17.08 18.11
C ALA A 399 -33.11 -16.12 18.52
N HIS A 400 -33.93 -15.69 17.56
CA HIS A 400 -35.10 -14.88 17.85
C HIS A 400 -36.15 -15.64 18.67
N ALA A 401 -36.48 -16.87 18.28
CA ALA A 401 -37.44 -17.72 19.00
C ALA A 401 -36.98 -18.04 20.44
N ALA A 402 -35.67 -18.12 20.67
CA ALA A 402 -35.07 -18.31 21.99
C ALA A 402 -35.00 -17.02 22.84
N GLY A 403 -35.33 -15.85 22.28
CA GLY A 403 -35.22 -14.55 22.94
C GLY A 403 -33.79 -14.00 23.01
N GLU A 404 -32.82 -14.63 22.35
CA GLU A 404 -31.42 -14.18 22.28
C GLU A 404 -31.21 -13.02 21.30
N LEU A 405 -32.15 -12.84 20.37
CA LEU A 405 -32.11 -11.80 19.36
C LEU A 405 -33.44 -11.04 19.30
N GLU A 406 -33.39 -9.74 19.60
CA GLU A 406 -34.55 -8.85 19.47
C GLU A 406 -35.12 -8.84 18.06
N ARG A 407 -36.43 -8.63 17.94
CA ARG A 407 -37.16 -8.72 16.67
C ARG A 407 -36.59 -7.79 15.60
N GLU A 408 -36.30 -6.53 15.92
CA GLU A 408 -35.77 -5.56 14.97
C GLU A 408 -34.40 -6.00 14.43
N ARG A 409 -33.48 -6.39 15.32
CA ARG A 409 -32.17 -6.94 14.95
C ARG A 409 -32.29 -8.22 14.11
N ALA A 410 -33.27 -9.07 14.41
CA ALA A 410 -33.54 -10.28 13.63
C ALA A 410 -34.04 -9.94 12.21
N LEU A 411 -34.94 -8.96 12.07
CA LEU A 411 -35.44 -8.48 10.78
C LEU A 411 -34.32 -7.85 9.94
N GLU A 412 -33.45 -7.02 10.54
CA GLU A 412 -32.28 -6.46 9.86
C GLU A 412 -31.32 -7.55 9.39
N ARG A 413 -31.05 -8.53 10.25
CA ARG A 413 -30.18 -9.66 9.90
C ARG A 413 -30.77 -10.48 8.76
N LEU A 414 -32.08 -10.73 8.77
CA LEU A 414 -32.79 -11.37 7.65
C LEU A 414 -32.73 -10.52 6.38
N ALA A 415 -32.91 -9.21 6.47
CA ALA A 415 -32.79 -8.31 5.32
C ALA A 415 -31.42 -8.43 4.65
N ARG A 416 -30.33 -8.44 5.44
CA ARG A 416 -28.96 -8.66 4.92
C ARG A 416 -28.79 -10.06 4.30
N GLN A 417 -29.34 -11.09 4.94
CA GLN A 417 -29.25 -12.48 4.45
C GLN A 417 -30.05 -12.69 3.14
N LEU A 418 -31.15 -11.96 2.96
CA LEU A 418 -32.10 -12.12 1.85
C LEU A 418 -32.00 -11.00 0.80
N ALA A 419 -30.92 -10.22 0.80
CA ALA A 419 -30.73 -9.10 -0.14
C ALA A 419 -30.80 -9.49 -1.64
N GLY A 420 -30.68 -10.79 -1.96
CA GLY A 420 -30.85 -11.31 -3.32
C GLY A 420 -32.29 -11.68 -3.70
N PHE A 421 -33.27 -11.42 -2.83
CA PHE A 421 -34.67 -11.80 -3.00
C PHE A 421 -35.59 -10.59 -2.76
N CYS A 422 -36.72 -10.54 -3.47
CA CYS A 422 -37.84 -9.68 -3.18
C CYS A 422 -38.50 -10.13 -1.88
N CYS A 423 -37.98 -9.64 -0.76
CA CYS A 423 -38.44 -9.99 0.57
C CYS A 423 -38.68 -8.70 1.34
N ASP A 424 -39.92 -8.26 1.43
CA ASP A 424 -40.30 -7.08 2.22
C ASP A 424 -40.31 -7.40 3.73
N GLU A 425 -40.64 -6.41 4.55
CA GLU A 425 -40.67 -6.60 6.00
C GLU A 425 -41.72 -7.63 6.43
N GLY A 426 -42.86 -7.71 5.75
CA GLY A 426 -43.92 -8.68 6.01
C GLY A 426 -43.45 -10.11 5.78
N ALA A 427 -42.79 -10.36 4.65
CA ALA A 427 -42.20 -11.66 4.33
C ALA A 427 -41.10 -12.04 5.34
N ARG A 428 -40.25 -11.10 5.77
CA ARG A 428 -39.25 -11.34 6.82
C ARG A 428 -39.88 -11.65 8.17
N ALA A 429 -40.93 -10.92 8.56
CA ALA A 429 -41.67 -11.18 9.78
C ALA A 429 -42.35 -12.56 9.76
N ALA A 430 -42.88 -12.98 8.60
CA ALA A 430 -43.42 -14.32 8.42
C ALA A 430 -42.34 -15.41 8.56
N LEU A 431 -41.11 -15.16 8.08
CA LEU A 431 -40.00 -16.11 8.26
C LEU A 431 -39.62 -16.29 9.74
N LEU A 432 -39.69 -15.25 10.57
CA LEU A 432 -39.42 -15.35 12.01
C LEU A 432 -40.41 -16.25 12.76
N THR A 433 -41.63 -16.40 12.24
CA THR A 433 -42.66 -17.28 12.81
C THR A 433 -42.78 -18.62 12.08
N THR A 434 -42.04 -18.82 10.99
CA THR A 434 -42.09 -20.05 10.18
C THR A 434 -41.37 -21.20 10.92
N PRO A 435 -42.00 -22.38 11.07
CA PRO A 435 -41.35 -23.53 11.67
C PRO A 435 -40.04 -23.92 10.94
N PRO A 436 -38.99 -24.37 11.65
CA PRO A 436 -37.70 -24.70 11.02
C PRO A 436 -37.76 -25.73 9.87
N ALA A 437 -38.76 -26.62 9.90
CA ALA A 437 -39.03 -27.60 8.86
C ALA A 437 -39.51 -26.95 7.54
N ASP A 438 -40.26 -25.85 7.63
CA ASP A 438 -40.93 -25.21 6.50
C ASP A 438 -40.13 -24.06 5.89
N LEU A 439 -39.09 -23.58 6.60
CA LEU A 439 -38.24 -22.47 6.16
C LEU A 439 -37.66 -22.66 4.75
N LEU A 440 -37.31 -23.89 4.36
CA LEU A 440 -36.81 -24.12 3.00
C LEU A 440 -37.88 -23.87 1.93
N GLY A 441 -39.13 -24.25 2.20
CA GLY A 441 -40.27 -23.98 1.32
C GLY A 441 -40.54 -22.48 1.23
N ALA A 442 -40.61 -21.80 2.37
CA ALA A 442 -40.81 -20.36 2.44
C ALA A 442 -39.72 -19.57 1.70
N LEU A 443 -38.44 -19.92 1.89
CA LEU A 443 -37.33 -19.28 1.19
C LEU A 443 -37.36 -19.54 -0.33
N ARG A 444 -37.79 -20.73 -0.76
CA ARG A 444 -37.89 -21.07 -2.20
C ARG A 444 -39.05 -20.36 -2.90
N ALA A 445 -40.04 -19.89 -2.15
CA ALA A 445 -41.16 -19.12 -2.67
C ALA A 445 -40.82 -17.63 -2.86
N LEU A 446 -39.68 -17.16 -2.34
CA LEU A 446 -39.24 -15.79 -2.55
C LEU A 446 -38.77 -15.59 -3.99
N GLU A 447 -39.28 -14.55 -4.65
CA GLU A 447 -38.81 -14.15 -5.97
C GLU A 447 -37.39 -13.59 -5.88
N PRO A 448 -36.48 -13.91 -6.81
CA PRO A 448 -35.18 -13.27 -6.85
C PRO A 448 -35.31 -11.78 -7.16
N ALA A 449 -34.55 -10.94 -6.46
CA ALA A 449 -34.50 -9.52 -6.76
C ALA A 449 -33.81 -9.28 -8.11
N GLU A 450 -34.37 -8.40 -8.95
CA GLU A 450 -33.64 -7.84 -10.08
C GLU A 450 -32.68 -6.78 -9.55
N VAL A 451 -31.39 -7.13 -9.52
CA VAL A 451 -30.33 -6.19 -9.15
C VAL A 451 -29.56 -5.85 -10.40
N GLU A 452 -29.53 -4.56 -10.73
CA GLU A 452 -28.64 -4.04 -11.76
C GLU A 452 -27.19 -4.30 -11.35
N VAL A 453 -26.47 -5.10 -12.15
CA VAL A 453 -25.07 -5.39 -11.90
C VAL A 453 -24.25 -4.14 -12.21
N ARG A 454 -23.79 -3.45 -11.17
CA ARG A 454 -22.87 -2.33 -11.32
C ARG A 454 -21.45 -2.86 -11.60
N LEU A 455 -21.03 -2.75 -12.85
CA LEU A 455 -19.64 -2.99 -13.24
C LEU A 455 -18.74 -1.96 -12.55
N GLY A 456 -17.63 -2.42 -11.98
CA GLY A 456 -16.68 -1.65 -11.17
C GLY A 456 -16.42 -2.25 -9.80
N GLU A 457 -17.37 -3.01 -9.23
CA GLU A 457 -17.26 -3.61 -7.89
C GLU A 457 -16.72 -5.06 -7.89
N GLU A 458 -16.56 -5.66 -9.08
CA GLU A 458 -16.14 -7.06 -9.23
C GLU A 458 -14.83 -7.39 -8.54
N HIS A 459 -13.85 -6.48 -8.57
CA HIS A 459 -12.54 -6.70 -7.95
C HIS A 459 -12.67 -6.89 -6.43
N ALA A 460 -13.54 -6.13 -5.76
CA ALA A 460 -13.78 -6.26 -4.34
C ALA A 460 -14.42 -7.61 -4.00
N ARG A 461 -15.38 -8.06 -4.82
CA ARG A 461 -16.00 -9.37 -4.63
C ARG A 461 -15.03 -10.51 -4.92
N LEU A 462 -14.22 -10.37 -5.96
CA LEU A 462 -13.19 -11.33 -6.32
C LEU A 462 -12.17 -11.48 -5.20
N LEU A 463 -11.65 -10.37 -4.65
CA LEU A 463 -10.72 -10.37 -3.52
C LEU A 463 -11.33 -11.00 -2.26
N ALA A 464 -12.59 -10.67 -1.96
CA ALA A 464 -13.30 -11.29 -0.84
C ALA A 464 -13.40 -12.82 -0.99
N ASP A 465 -13.70 -13.29 -2.21
CA ASP A 465 -13.75 -14.72 -2.54
C ASP A 465 -12.32 -15.36 -2.56
N LEU A 466 -11.28 -14.62 -2.96
CA LEU A 466 -9.89 -15.09 -3.13
C LEU A 466 -9.08 -15.14 -1.83
N CYS A 467 -9.14 -14.11 -1.00
CA CYS A 467 -8.28 -13.98 0.20
C CYS A 467 -8.98 -13.32 1.40
N GLY A 468 -10.27 -12.99 1.31
CA GLY A 468 -10.97 -12.26 2.36
C GLY A 468 -11.02 -12.98 3.71
N GLN A 469 -11.11 -14.31 3.72
CA GLN A 469 -11.11 -15.11 4.95
C GLN A 469 -9.75 -15.09 5.65
N ASP A 470 -8.67 -15.33 4.89
CA ASP A 470 -7.30 -15.31 5.39
C ASP A 470 -6.94 -13.92 5.93
N LEU A 471 -7.22 -12.87 5.14
CA LEU A 471 -6.95 -11.49 5.55
C LEU A 471 -7.68 -11.12 6.85
N ALA A 472 -8.95 -11.51 7.00
CA ALA A 472 -9.71 -11.29 8.22
C ALA A 472 -9.15 -12.08 9.41
N ALA A 473 -8.64 -13.29 9.18
CA ALA A 473 -8.01 -14.11 10.21
C ALA A 473 -6.64 -13.54 10.62
N MET A 474 -5.81 -13.08 9.68
CA MET A 474 -4.56 -12.37 9.95
C MET A 474 -4.80 -11.10 10.80
N GLN A 475 -5.82 -10.33 10.43
CA GLN A 475 -6.19 -9.12 11.17
C GLN A 475 -6.57 -9.44 12.62
N ARG A 476 -7.47 -10.42 12.84
CA ARG A 476 -7.86 -10.84 14.20
C ARG A 476 -6.67 -11.36 15.00
N GLU A 477 -5.80 -12.12 14.38
CA GLU A 477 -4.65 -12.72 15.04
C GLU A 477 -3.63 -11.67 15.52
N LEU A 478 -3.35 -10.65 14.70
CA LEU A 478 -2.41 -9.59 15.08
C LEU A 478 -3.04 -8.57 16.01
N PHE A 479 -4.28 -8.17 15.76
CA PHE A 479 -4.87 -6.95 16.33
C PHE A 479 -6.15 -7.18 17.16
N GLY A 480 -6.61 -8.43 17.27
CA GLY A 480 -7.80 -8.81 18.02
C GLY A 480 -9.07 -8.73 17.18
N ALA A 481 -10.13 -9.42 17.62
CA ALA A 481 -11.49 -9.17 17.17
C ALA A 481 -12.11 -7.99 17.93
N GLU A 482 -13.35 -7.62 17.58
CA GLU A 482 -14.08 -6.58 18.32
C GLU A 482 -14.24 -6.98 19.80
N GLY A 483 -13.65 -6.21 20.70
CA GLY A 483 -13.64 -6.47 22.14
C GLY A 483 -12.53 -7.42 22.62
N GLU A 484 -11.66 -7.90 21.74
CA GLU A 484 -10.50 -8.72 22.10
C GLU A 484 -9.20 -7.92 21.91
N GLU A 485 -8.24 -8.10 22.80
CA GLU A 485 -6.93 -7.49 22.63
C GLU A 485 -6.12 -8.23 21.55
N GLY A 486 -5.41 -7.46 20.72
CA GLY A 486 -4.47 -8.00 19.75
C GLY A 486 -3.23 -8.59 20.40
N LYS A 487 -2.55 -9.48 19.67
CA LYS A 487 -1.27 -10.06 20.10
C LYS A 487 -0.09 -9.12 19.86
N LEU A 488 -0.22 -8.19 18.93
CA LEU A 488 0.77 -7.14 18.73
C LEU A 488 0.39 -5.88 19.51
N GLU A 489 1.40 -5.24 20.07
CA GLU A 489 1.31 -3.88 20.61
C GLU A 489 2.38 -3.01 19.96
N HIS A 490 2.05 -1.74 19.78
CA HIS A 490 3.05 -0.75 19.40
C HIS A 490 3.74 -0.27 20.68
N ALA A 491 5.06 -0.39 20.74
CA ALA A 491 5.86 0.11 21.85
C ALA A 491 6.62 1.34 21.39
N GLU A 492 6.41 2.47 22.06
CA GLU A 492 7.23 3.67 21.87
C GLU A 492 8.66 3.42 22.37
N ASP A 493 9.63 3.96 21.65
CA ASP A 493 11.00 4.03 22.10
C ASP A 493 11.11 5.14 23.15
N VAL A 494 11.26 4.76 24.42
CA VAL A 494 11.28 5.69 25.57
C VAL A 494 12.43 6.72 25.50
N GLU A 495 13.50 6.41 24.76
CA GLU A 495 14.63 7.31 24.45
C GLU A 495 14.63 7.79 22.98
N GLY A 496 13.58 7.48 22.21
CA GLY A 496 13.55 7.63 20.76
C GLY A 496 13.44 9.07 20.25
N GLU A 497 14.00 9.31 19.07
CA GLU A 497 13.74 10.52 18.29
C GLU A 497 12.23 10.68 18.05
N ARG A 498 11.74 11.92 18.18
CA ARG A 498 10.38 12.27 17.75
C ARG A 498 10.40 12.62 16.26
N THR A 499 9.38 12.20 15.53
CA THR A 499 9.16 12.69 14.17
C THR A 499 8.26 13.93 14.21
N GLU A 500 8.64 14.98 13.48
CA GLU A 500 7.83 16.19 13.32
C GLU A 500 7.00 16.09 12.04
N VAL A 501 5.69 16.22 12.16
CA VAL A 501 4.75 16.17 11.04
C VAL A 501 3.99 17.49 10.95
N ARG A 502 4.23 18.25 9.88
CA ARG A 502 3.48 19.49 9.62
C ARG A 502 2.18 19.15 8.89
N VAL A 503 1.05 19.59 9.43
CA VAL A 503 -0.24 19.41 8.77
C VAL A 503 -0.60 20.67 7.99
N GLU A 504 -0.83 20.56 6.69
CA GLU A 504 -1.17 21.69 5.83
C GLU A 504 -2.54 21.48 5.17
N VAL A 505 -3.49 22.39 5.44
CA VAL A 505 -4.76 22.43 4.71
C VAL A 505 -4.53 23.13 3.37
N THR A 506 -5.02 22.53 2.30
CA THR A 506 -4.76 22.99 0.95
C THR A 506 -5.91 22.68 0.00
N LYS A 507 -5.92 23.44 -1.09
CA LYS A 507 -6.74 23.21 -2.28
C LYS A 507 -5.97 23.54 -3.56
N ARG A 508 -4.65 23.35 -3.50
CA ARG A 508 -3.74 23.61 -4.60
C ARG A 508 -3.74 22.45 -5.60
N ARG A 509 -3.73 22.74 -6.89
CA ARG A 509 -3.69 21.73 -7.97
C ARG A 509 -2.48 20.80 -7.85
N ALA A 510 -1.33 21.34 -7.47
CA ALA A 510 -0.10 20.58 -7.26
C ALA A 510 -0.21 19.54 -6.12
N HIS A 511 -1.17 19.70 -5.23
CA HIS A 511 -1.39 18.85 -4.07
C HIS A 511 -2.40 17.73 -4.30
N VAL A 512 -3.15 17.75 -5.40
CA VAL A 512 -4.10 16.67 -5.76
C VAL A 512 -3.48 15.27 -5.74
N PRO A 513 -2.22 15.04 -6.17
CA PRO A 513 -1.61 13.71 -6.15
C PRO A 513 -1.49 13.08 -4.75
N ILE A 514 -1.71 13.83 -3.66
CA ILE A 514 -1.77 13.26 -2.32
C ILE A 514 -2.77 12.10 -2.22
N GLY A 515 -3.87 12.11 -2.99
CA GLY A 515 -4.82 10.99 -2.99
C GLY A 515 -4.20 9.63 -3.39
N PHE A 516 -3.11 9.62 -4.18
CA PHE A 516 -2.34 8.41 -4.47
C PHE A 516 -1.38 8.02 -3.33
N CYS A 517 -0.83 8.99 -2.61
CA CYS A 517 -0.07 8.75 -1.37
C CYS A 517 -0.97 8.22 -0.25
N GLU A 518 -2.22 8.66 -0.19
CA GLU A 518 -3.22 8.14 0.74
C GLU A 518 -3.73 6.76 0.34
N GLY A 519 -3.71 6.43 -0.95
CA GLY A 519 -4.27 5.20 -1.50
C GLY A 519 -5.80 5.19 -1.58
N VAL A 520 -6.40 6.36 -1.83
CA VAL A 520 -7.86 6.53 -1.93
C VAL A 520 -8.33 6.55 -3.39
N CYS A 521 -9.45 5.88 -3.64
CA CYS A 521 -10.04 5.83 -4.99
C CYS A 521 -10.69 7.15 -5.43
N THR A 522 -11.00 8.03 -4.48
CA THR A 522 -11.59 9.36 -4.73
C THR A 522 -10.57 10.38 -5.26
N ALA A 523 -9.28 10.03 -5.32
CA ALA A 523 -8.24 10.89 -5.92
C ALA A 523 -8.61 11.33 -7.34
N SER A 524 -9.30 10.45 -8.10
CA SER A 524 -9.76 10.76 -9.46
C SER A 524 -11.11 11.50 -9.54
N ASP A 525 -11.69 11.92 -8.42
CA ASP A 525 -12.99 12.62 -8.38
C ASP A 525 -12.84 14.13 -8.58
N ALA A 526 -13.08 14.62 -9.80
CA ALA A 526 -13.03 16.05 -10.09
C ALA A 526 -14.15 16.82 -9.38
N GLN A 527 -15.36 16.26 -9.30
CA GLN A 527 -16.50 16.97 -8.70
C GLN A 527 -16.30 17.18 -7.20
N LEU A 528 -15.74 16.20 -6.50
CA LEU A 528 -15.34 16.37 -5.11
C LEU A 528 -14.25 17.44 -4.96
N TRP A 529 -13.23 17.41 -5.83
CA TRP A 529 -12.18 18.42 -5.83
C TRP A 529 -12.74 19.83 -6.08
N ASP A 530 -13.74 19.99 -6.94
CA ASP A 530 -14.32 21.30 -7.25
C ASP A 530 -15.32 21.78 -6.18
N ASP A 531 -15.66 20.95 -5.17
CA ASP A 531 -16.55 21.35 -4.07
C ASP A 531 -15.82 22.30 -3.08
N PRO A 532 -16.33 23.53 -2.84
CA PRO A 532 -15.73 24.49 -1.89
C PRO A 532 -15.86 24.08 -0.41
N ARG A 533 -16.69 23.09 -0.10
CA ARG A 533 -16.79 22.51 1.26
C ARG A 533 -15.70 21.48 1.51
N PHE A 534 -15.16 20.88 0.45
CA PHE A 534 -14.11 19.88 0.55
C PHE A 534 -12.75 20.56 0.56
N LEU A 535 -11.90 20.20 1.51
CA LEU A 535 -10.50 20.61 1.60
C LEU A 535 -9.64 19.37 1.85
N GLN A 536 -8.35 19.49 1.55
CA GLN A 536 -7.39 18.42 1.77
C GLN A 536 -6.39 18.85 2.83
N ALA A 537 -6.06 17.99 3.79
CA ALA A 537 -4.91 18.18 4.65
C ALA A 537 -3.79 17.22 4.26
N ILE A 538 -2.56 17.73 4.11
CA ILE A 538 -1.36 16.92 3.84
C ILE A 538 -0.54 16.81 5.13
N LEU A 539 0.00 15.61 5.38
CA LEU A 539 0.97 15.34 6.44
C LEU A 539 2.37 15.44 5.86
N TRP A 540 3.05 16.57 6.05
CA TRP A 540 4.41 16.78 5.57
C TRP A 540 5.43 16.28 6.58
N GLY A 541 6.34 15.41 6.14
CA GLY A 541 7.57 15.10 6.87
C GLY A 541 8.59 16.25 6.80
N PRO A 542 9.67 16.18 7.60
CA PRO A 542 10.67 17.25 7.68
C PRO A 542 11.42 17.48 6.36
N GLU A 543 11.46 16.48 5.47
CA GLU A 543 12.10 16.59 4.16
C GLU A 543 11.18 17.15 3.06
N GLY A 544 9.97 17.60 3.41
CA GLY A 544 8.98 18.04 2.42
C GLY A 544 8.33 16.88 1.64
N ILE A 545 8.48 15.65 2.14
CA ILE A 545 7.86 14.45 1.57
C ILE A 545 6.55 14.19 2.30
N ALA A 546 5.48 13.92 1.55
CA ALA A 546 4.18 13.60 2.11
C ALA A 546 4.17 12.23 2.79
N LEU A 547 3.57 12.20 3.98
CA LEU A 547 3.38 11.04 4.85
C LEU A 547 1.91 10.64 4.93
N GLY A 548 1.11 10.96 3.89
CA GLY A 548 -0.33 10.74 3.81
C GLY A 548 -1.13 12.02 4.06
N GLY A 549 -2.44 11.88 4.32
CA GLY A 549 -3.33 13.03 4.43
C GLY A 549 -4.67 12.75 5.11
N VAL A 550 -5.44 13.82 5.26
CA VAL A 550 -6.80 13.81 5.83
C VAL A 550 -7.73 14.61 4.93
N HIS A 551 -8.84 14.00 4.52
CA HIS A 551 -9.93 14.69 3.87
C HIS A 551 -10.75 15.51 4.86
N LEU A 552 -11.09 16.74 4.49
CA LEU A 552 -11.91 17.65 5.28
C LEU A 552 -13.18 18.00 4.49
N LEU A 553 -14.35 17.80 5.08
CA LEU A 553 -15.62 18.19 4.48
C LEU A 553 -16.42 19.03 5.47
N ILE A 554 -16.65 20.30 5.15
CA ILE A 554 -17.36 21.21 6.02
C ILE A 554 -18.84 21.19 5.69
N GLU A 555 -19.66 20.79 6.66
CA GLU A 555 -21.11 20.68 6.49
C GLU A 555 -21.83 21.40 7.63
N GLY A 556 -22.53 22.48 7.31
CA GLY A 556 -23.17 23.35 8.29
C GLY A 556 -22.15 23.93 9.28
N GLU A 557 -22.30 23.62 10.56
CA GLU A 557 -21.41 24.05 11.64
C GLU A 557 -20.41 22.95 12.05
N GLY A 558 -20.26 21.85 11.28
CA GLY A 558 -19.41 20.72 11.62
C GLY A 558 -18.29 20.45 10.60
N LEU A 559 -17.20 19.86 11.07
CA LEU A 559 -16.12 19.32 10.25
C LEU A 559 -16.26 17.79 10.16
N ILE A 560 -16.52 17.25 8.99
CA ILE A 560 -16.50 15.80 8.73
C ILE A 560 -15.11 15.43 8.19
N LEU A 561 -14.54 14.31 8.64
CA LEU A 561 -13.24 13.78 8.19
C LEU A 561 -13.42 12.53 7.32
N PRO A 562 -13.86 12.64 6.05
CA PRO A 562 -14.12 11.48 5.19
C PRO A 562 -12.86 10.89 4.55
N GLY A 563 -11.91 10.49 5.40
CA GLY A 563 -10.66 9.84 5.00
C GLY A 563 -9.49 10.29 5.86
N ILE A 564 -9.08 9.47 6.82
CA ILE A 564 -7.85 9.65 7.61
C ILE A 564 -6.85 8.60 7.13
N ASN A 565 -5.93 8.98 6.24
CA ASN A 565 -5.09 8.03 5.50
C ASN A 565 -3.59 8.40 5.58
N PRO A 566 -2.98 8.28 6.77
CA PRO A 566 -1.53 8.37 6.88
C PRO A 566 -0.84 7.24 6.07
N SER A 567 0.40 7.50 5.68
CA SER A 567 1.28 6.54 5.04
C SER A 567 1.61 5.38 5.99
N LEU A 568 1.87 4.21 5.43
CA LEU A 568 2.33 3.05 6.22
C LEU A 568 3.66 3.33 6.91
N ARG A 569 4.54 4.12 6.28
CA ARG A 569 5.79 4.57 6.90
C ARG A 569 5.53 5.29 8.22
N LEU A 570 4.63 6.29 8.23
CA LEU A 570 4.30 7.01 9.45
C LEU A 570 3.66 6.10 10.50
N LEU A 571 2.76 5.21 10.08
CA LEU A 571 2.09 4.26 11.00
C LEU A 571 3.07 3.24 11.61
N GLN A 572 4.06 2.78 10.84
CA GLN A 572 5.09 1.86 11.32
C GLN A 572 6.09 2.55 12.24
N GLU A 573 6.41 3.83 11.97
CA GLU A 573 7.35 4.59 12.78
C GLU A 573 6.75 5.09 14.09
N VAL A 574 5.44 5.39 14.15
CA VAL A 574 4.80 6.04 15.32
C VAL A 574 3.74 5.17 16.01
N GLY A 575 3.06 4.31 15.25
CA GLY A 575 1.92 3.53 15.72
C GLY A 575 0.57 4.16 15.37
N ASP A 576 -0.40 3.30 15.04
CA ASP A 576 -1.71 3.69 14.52
C ASP A 576 -2.54 4.55 15.48
N GLU A 577 -2.52 4.25 16.77
CA GLU A 577 -3.32 4.94 17.79
C GLU A 577 -2.79 6.36 18.05
N ALA A 578 -1.48 6.51 18.29
CA ALA A 578 -0.85 7.81 18.48
C ALA A 578 -1.02 8.74 17.26
N VAL A 579 -0.91 8.20 16.03
CA VAL A 579 -1.18 8.98 14.81
C VAL A 579 -2.65 9.41 14.76
N LEU A 580 -3.60 8.50 15.01
CA LEU A 580 -5.02 8.82 14.97
C LEU A 580 -5.38 9.90 16.00
N GLU A 581 -4.96 9.73 17.25
CA GLU A 581 -5.22 10.67 18.34
C GLU A 581 -4.67 12.06 18.01
N ALA A 582 -3.43 12.14 17.50
CA ALA A 582 -2.82 13.39 17.12
C ALA A 582 -3.58 14.10 15.98
N LEU A 583 -4.06 13.35 14.99
CA LEU A 583 -4.85 13.90 13.88
C LEU A 583 -6.25 14.35 14.32
N LEU A 584 -6.92 13.59 15.19
CA LEU A 584 -8.21 14.00 15.77
C LEU A 584 -8.05 15.24 16.66
N GLY A 585 -6.98 15.29 17.47
CA GLY A 585 -6.64 16.45 18.27
C GLY A 585 -6.33 17.69 17.42
N TRP A 586 -5.60 17.52 16.31
CA TRP A 586 -5.38 18.59 15.33
C TRP A 586 -6.69 19.06 14.69
N ALA A 587 -7.56 18.14 14.27
CA ALA A 587 -8.85 18.49 13.69
C ALA A 587 -9.75 19.25 14.68
N ALA A 588 -9.70 18.90 15.97
CA ALA A 588 -10.39 19.64 17.03
C ALA A 588 -9.83 21.06 17.22
N ARG A 589 -8.50 21.26 17.09
CA ARG A 589 -7.90 22.61 17.09
C ARG A 589 -8.32 23.41 15.85
N LEU A 590 -8.36 22.77 14.68
CA LEU A 590 -8.86 23.39 13.45
C LEU A 590 -10.32 23.81 13.58
N ALA A 591 -11.19 22.92 14.07
CA ALA A 591 -12.60 23.21 14.30
C ALA A 591 -12.80 24.38 15.27
N ARG A 592 -12.01 24.46 16.36
CA ARG A 592 -12.00 25.60 17.28
C ARG A 592 -11.58 26.90 16.59
N ALA A 593 -10.47 26.87 15.86
CA ALA A 593 -10.00 28.03 15.10
C ALA A 593 -11.08 28.51 14.12
N TRP A 594 -11.81 27.58 13.50
CA TRP A 594 -12.87 27.91 12.56
C TRP A 594 -14.27 28.13 13.15
N GLY A 595 -14.41 28.13 14.48
CA GLY A 595 -15.70 28.31 15.13
C GLY A 595 -16.73 27.23 14.77
N LEU A 596 -16.26 26.04 14.36
CA LEU A 596 -17.10 24.87 14.11
C LEU A 596 -17.46 24.22 15.45
N ARG A 597 -18.67 23.68 15.54
CA ARG A 597 -19.23 23.09 16.77
C ARG A 597 -18.76 21.68 17.04
N GLU A 598 -18.34 20.96 16.02
CA GLU A 598 -17.99 19.54 16.14
C GLU A 598 -17.03 19.04 15.07
N VAL A 599 -16.31 17.97 15.41
CA VAL A 599 -15.55 17.14 14.47
C VAL A 599 -16.19 15.77 14.43
N CYS A 600 -16.42 15.28 13.23
CA CYS A 600 -17.17 14.08 12.93
C CYS A 600 -16.34 13.15 12.04
N VAL A 601 -16.42 11.84 12.29
CA VAL A 601 -15.82 10.82 11.42
C VAL A 601 -16.94 9.90 10.90
N PRO A 602 -17.07 9.67 9.59
CA PRO A 602 -18.08 8.76 9.05
C PRO A 602 -17.99 7.36 9.66
N THR A 603 -19.14 6.71 9.92
CA THR A 603 -19.12 5.31 10.38
C THR A 603 -18.89 4.31 9.25
N HIS A 604 -19.16 4.72 8.01
CA HIS A 604 -18.94 3.89 6.84
C HIS A 604 -17.43 3.61 6.65
N PRO A 605 -17.00 2.34 6.68
CA PRO A 605 -15.57 2.00 6.67
C PRO A 605 -14.87 2.39 5.38
N GLY A 606 -15.57 2.36 4.25
CA GLY A 606 -15.01 2.81 2.96
C GLY A 606 -14.80 4.31 2.85
N ILE A 607 -15.29 5.10 3.81
CA ILE A 607 -15.15 6.57 3.83
C ILE A 607 -14.17 7.00 4.94
N ALA A 608 -14.27 6.42 6.14
CA ALA A 608 -13.47 6.86 7.29
C ALA A 608 -11.95 6.74 7.10
N SER A 609 -11.47 5.59 6.61
CA SER A 609 -10.05 5.34 6.36
C SER A 609 -9.87 4.08 5.52
N ASN A 610 -8.91 4.05 4.60
CA ASN A 610 -8.51 2.82 3.95
C ASN A 610 -7.61 1.94 4.83
N ARG A 611 -7.07 2.48 5.94
CA ARG A 611 -6.25 1.75 6.91
C ARG A 611 -7.12 0.95 7.87
N ALA A 612 -7.00 -0.38 7.83
CA ALA A 612 -7.85 -1.28 8.59
C ALA A 612 -7.83 -1.02 10.09
N ARG A 613 -6.64 -0.77 10.65
CA ARG A 613 -6.48 -0.56 12.08
C ARG A 613 -7.09 0.77 12.55
N LEU A 614 -6.94 1.85 11.78
CA LEU A 614 -7.61 3.11 12.08
C LEU A 614 -9.14 2.97 12.10
N ARG A 615 -9.71 2.18 11.18
CA ARG A 615 -11.16 1.89 11.20
C ARG A 615 -11.59 1.16 12.47
N GLU A 616 -10.78 0.23 12.96
CA GLU A 616 -11.07 -0.50 14.20
C GLU A 616 -11.03 0.42 15.41
N LEU A 617 -9.98 1.25 15.52
CA LEU A 617 -9.85 2.24 16.60
C LEU A 617 -11.04 3.21 16.61
N LEU A 618 -11.43 3.73 15.44
CA LEU A 618 -12.61 4.58 15.29
C LEU A 618 -13.91 3.88 15.70
N ARG A 619 -14.09 2.60 15.34
CA ARG A 619 -15.27 1.83 15.74
C ARG A 619 -15.32 1.55 17.24
N ALA A 620 -14.17 1.26 17.83
CA ALA A 620 -14.01 0.99 19.26
C ALA A 620 -14.19 2.25 20.12
N SER A 621 -14.05 3.44 19.54
CA SER A 621 -14.31 4.69 20.27
C SER A 621 -15.74 4.74 20.82
N SER A 622 -15.88 5.25 22.04
CA SER A 622 -17.16 5.51 22.70
C SER A 622 -17.83 6.82 22.24
N ALA A 623 -17.34 7.41 21.14
CA ALA A 623 -17.87 8.66 20.59
C ALA A 623 -19.34 8.48 20.17
N PRO A 624 -20.22 9.45 20.51
CA PRO A 624 -21.64 9.33 20.19
C PRO A 624 -21.89 9.32 18.68
N LEU A 625 -22.89 8.54 18.27
CA LEU A 625 -23.33 8.44 16.88
C LEU A 625 -24.39 9.49 16.57
N ARG A 626 -24.33 10.04 15.35
CA ARG A 626 -25.29 11.02 14.84
C ARG A 626 -25.60 10.75 13.37
N ALA A 627 -26.88 10.65 13.04
CA ALA A 627 -27.32 10.65 11.65
C ALA A 627 -27.12 12.04 11.03
N THR A 628 -26.71 12.09 9.76
CA THR A 628 -26.45 13.33 9.03
C THR A 628 -27.58 13.70 8.06
N GLY A 629 -28.47 12.76 7.75
CA GLY A 629 -29.48 12.92 6.69
C GLY A 629 -28.95 12.70 5.27
N GLY A 630 -27.69 12.24 5.12
CA GLY A 630 -27.11 11.84 3.84
C GLY A 630 -26.30 12.95 3.14
N VAL A 631 -25.08 13.18 3.62
CA VAL A 631 -24.15 14.17 3.06
C VAL A 631 -23.36 13.54 1.92
N ALA A 632 -23.51 14.05 0.69
CA ALA A 632 -22.74 13.57 -0.45
C ALA A 632 -21.24 13.87 -0.26
N PHE A 633 -20.39 12.85 -0.42
CA PHE A 633 -18.93 12.97 -0.28
C PHE A 633 -18.19 12.67 -1.58
N SER A 634 -18.56 11.66 -2.37
CA SER A 634 -17.88 11.36 -3.63
C SER A 634 -18.87 11.03 -4.73
N HIS A 635 -18.46 11.27 -5.96
CA HIS A 635 -19.21 11.13 -7.20
C HIS A 635 -18.58 10.08 -8.14
N SER A 636 -17.27 9.85 -8.03
CA SER A 636 -16.50 8.95 -8.91
C SER A 636 -15.23 8.40 -8.24
N PRO A 637 -14.81 7.15 -8.50
CA PRO A 637 -15.54 6.14 -9.28
C PRO A 637 -16.75 5.58 -8.53
N TYR A 638 -16.86 5.84 -7.23
CA TYR A 638 -17.99 5.43 -6.40
C TYR A 638 -18.73 6.64 -5.86
N ARG A 639 -20.05 6.54 -5.77
CA ARG A 639 -20.87 7.55 -5.12
C ARG A 639 -20.98 7.25 -3.64
N TYR A 640 -20.24 7.99 -2.83
CA TYR A 640 -20.28 7.85 -1.37
C TYR A 640 -21.16 8.93 -0.76
N THR A 641 -22.04 8.51 0.13
CA THR A 641 -22.85 9.37 0.99
C THR A 641 -22.51 9.04 2.43
N VAL A 642 -22.30 10.08 3.25
CA VAL A 642 -22.12 9.98 4.69
C VAL A 642 -23.49 10.08 5.33
N ASP A 643 -24.07 8.95 5.75
CA ASP A 643 -25.40 8.91 6.38
C ASP A 643 -25.34 9.00 7.91
N GLU A 644 -24.22 8.59 8.50
CA GLU A 644 -23.98 8.54 9.94
C GLU A 644 -22.51 8.84 10.25
N VAL A 645 -22.30 9.57 11.35
CA VAL A 645 -20.99 9.97 11.85
C VAL A 645 -20.83 9.67 13.34
N ARG A 646 -19.58 9.51 13.78
CA ARG A 646 -19.14 9.58 15.17
C ARG A 646 -18.69 11.00 15.49
N VAL A 647 -19.23 11.61 16.53
CA VAL A 647 -18.82 12.94 17.00
C VAL A 647 -17.61 12.77 17.92
N VAL A 648 -16.41 12.94 17.36
CA VAL A 648 -15.13 12.70 18.06
C VAL A 648 -14.65 13.92 18.85
N TRP A 649 -15.24 15.09 18.59
CA TRP A 649 -15.06 16.31 19.40
C TRP A 649 -16.29 17.19 19.27
N SER A 650 -16.68 17.90 20.35
CA SER A 650 -17.73 18.92 20.33
C SER A 650 -17.40 20.09 21.23
N ALA A 651 -17.70 21.31 20.78
CA ALA A 651 -17.51 22.53 21.54
C ALA A 651 -18.34 22.55 22.84
N ALA A 652 -19.49 21.87 22.86
CA ALA A 652 -20.37 21.80 24.03
C ALA A 652 -19.79 20.98 25.19
N THR A 653 -18.96 19.98 24.89
CA THR A 653 -18.32 19.11 25.89
C THR A 653 -16.92 19.60 26.27
N ASP A 654 -16.35 20.52 25.49
CA ASP A 654 -14.97 20.99 25.59
C ASP A 654 -14.85 22.25 26.47
N VAL A 655 -15.70 22.37 27.50
CA VAL A 655 -15.82 23.58 28.33
C VAL A 655 -14.70 23.72 29.38
N GLY A 656 -13.64 22.91 29.29
CA GLY A 656 -12.65 22.74 30.37
C GLY A 656 -11.17 22.86 30.00
N GLY A 657 -10.82 23.05 28.72
CA GLY A 657 -9.43 23.24 28.29
C GLY A 657 -9.11 24.71 28.05
N VAL A 658 -8.94 25.49 29.12
CA VAL A 658 -8.24 26.77 29.04
C VAL A 658 -6.75 26.43 28.98
N ASP A 659 -6.06 26.88 27.92
CA ASP A 659 -4.60 26.80 27.73
C ASP A 659 -3.81 27.25 28.97
#